data_AF-A0A935QB69-F1
#
_entry.id   AF-A0A935QB69-F1
#
_cell.length_a   1.000
_cell.length_b   1.000
_cell.length_c   1.000
_cell.angle_alpha   90.00
_cell.angle_beta   90.00
_cell.angle_gamma   90.00
#
_symmetry.space_group_name_H-M   'P 1'
#
loop_
_entity.id
_entity.type
_entity.pdbx_description
1 polymer ?
#
loop_
_entity_poly.entity_id
_entity_poly.type
_entity_poly.pdbx_seq_one_letter_code
_entity_poly.pdbx_strand_id
1 'polypeptide(L)'
;MSLRRFPVLLSIFVLLSLLTHAGCGGGDSPGTPDPEPQPVPVTGSVILPAGFPAEAGPLTIVCGAGGAGVGGDGAFTVLTGDGSAQLAVVRGADGPLLLGWIAEDAAAVGARSTAEALLFFALGTWLLPDEGQIAVRGLIGDLGEELDALEAAVAAAAVAHPTGLAEAQPAVQQALADAAAAVTAESGEKGVIVEPAGERSGIAVLNQGGINTLTLKNSYRRRAVVFVQRTAWIGQDDVHHELTEPATSFELPPVGGFAGVLGTIGGWLAGDVAYTPVVSDPLPLELWPDSKITEYTVKAGGASPPGDTEAWLTPAENAAIELVAIRTVVLDFFVPLMVNIAATSNQLGELDDILGTEQGTGAEVIAFVNYCKDNVPAMWTHVQERDYGAAALDLFGAAATTPVFQQTLCDFLEHLLVRGGLSPANATATMSNAASYLNLVGWINIAGNYMDSIIVASHIALSNHADLWDVRATQPTVHLSSSPTAMYQYDEADSLWVHVADELEDPQGWAFAYHWRCDGVAGTLVDPAHPEDLDNDFTTSRRSVGYVADGGAPGTERIIVEVAITEGGELTPVGADTLTLTVGARTLALTPVTTNVAADAVRWFEAKLTPPLPEGAEAVYAWSGGGSAGNLRSADGTPVPCETADARATYHAGMAAGSDEVHVTVYRVLEGGARRSLGTASATATVRPDMIEGRLVGYLWIYPDEHRFAAPVYVEFNLQEGVEHYQVHGYNFVDFTGYYGSEYLRNGPPFDSHDTQTETVYRILLAGLGGSMDPDNPPNEETSGLNWNRSRFAGSVWEVWPLDRPPRRGGRPPPAAPGGGRRGARPAGAPRPPPPAAPGPPPRGAAGGEVAAGPPPRTGSPGGGPGPAGAPPPPLMPGSPPNREYLHFDAAHT
;
A
#
# COMPACT_ATOMS: atom_id res chain seq x y z
N MET A 1 -29.93 47.03 17.76
CA MET A 1 -31.30 46.55 18.06
C MET A 1 -31.24 45.12 18.61
N SER A 2 -32.16 44.64 19.45
CA SER A 2 -32.04 43.32 20.11
C SER A 2 -32.46 42.12 19.23
N LEU A 3 -31.67 41.04 19.25
CA LEU A 3 -31.81 39.81 18.43
C LEU A 3 -33.18 39.07 18.44
N ARG A 4 -34.13 39.42 19.32
CA ARG A 4 -35.37 38.64 19.57
C ARG A 4 -36.44 38.67 18.45
N ARG A 5 -36.17 39.20 17.26
CA ARG A 5 -37.15 39.29 16.15
C ARG A 5 -36.81 38.50 14.88
N PHE A 6 -35.60 37.95 14.79
CA PHE A 6 -35.13 37.21 13.61
C PHE A 6 -35.98 35.97 13.24
N PRO A 7 -36.36 35.05 14.16
CA PRO A 7 -37.07 33.82 13.77
C PRO A 7 -38.50 34.05 13.27
N VAL A 8 -39.13 35.18 13.63
CA VAL A 8 -40.49 35.52 13.18
C VAL A 8 -40.50 35.95 11.71
N LEU A 9 -39.44 36.61 11.24
CA LEU A 9 -39.29 36.99 9.84
C LEU A 9 -38.99 35.77 8.95
N LEU A 10 -38.13 34.85 9.43
CA LEU A 10 -37.82 33.60 8.73
C LEU A 10 -39.07 32.74 8.49
N SER A 11 -39.94 32.63 9.49
CA SER A 11 -41.20 31.86 9.41
C SER A 11 -42.21 32.43 8.40
N ILE A 12 -42.22 33.75 8.21
CA ILE A 12 -43.09 34.42 7.22
C ILE A 12 -42.54 34.24 5.81
N PHE A 13 -41.21 34.17 5.64
CA PHE A 13 -40.56 33.97 4.35
C PHE A 13 -40.80 32.57 3.77
N VAL A 14 -40.63 31.52 4.58
CA VAL A 14 -40.88 30.12 4.17
C VAL A 14 -42.35 29.89 3.74
N LEU A 15 -43.29 30.63 4.33
CA LEU A 15 -44.70 30.54 3.96
C LEU A 15 -45.05 31.24 2.63
N LEU A 16 -44.24 32.21 2.20
CA LEU A 16 -44.45 32.95 0.93
C LEU A 16 -43.85 32.23 -0.28
N SER A 17 -42.69 31.59 -0.14
CA SER A 17 -42.03 30.85 -1.24
C SER A 17 -42.79 29.58 -1.65
N LEU A 18 -43.57 28.99 -0.73
CA LEU A 18 -44.49 27.87 -1.03
C LEU A 18 -45.73 28.27 -1.85
N LEU A 19 -46.00 29.57 -2.04
CA LEU A 19 -47.21 30.06 -2.74
C LEU A 19 -46.98 30.51 -4.19
N THR A 20 -45.74 30.52 -4.68
CA THR A 20 -45.40 31.03 -6.04
C THR A 20 -45.21 29.95 -7.10
N HIS A 21 -45.23 28.66 -6.75
CA HIS A 21 -44.99 27.53 -7.67
C HIS A 21 -46.21 27.08 -8.51
N ALA A 22 -47.08 28.02 -8.92
CA ALA A 22 -48.26 27.72 -9.73
C ALA A 22 -48.44 28.74 -10.87
N GLY A 23 -47.67 28.59 -11.95
CA GLY A 23 -47.82 29.40 -13.15
C GLY A 23 -46.72 29.24 -14.18
N CYS A 24 -46.77 28.17 -14.99
CA CYS A 24 -45.96 28.10 -16.22
C CYS A 24 -46.71 28.84 -17.34
N GLY A 25 -46.05 29.82 -17.97
CA GLY A 25 -46.61 30.65 -19.03
C GLY A 25 -45.51 31.33 -19.83
N GLY A 26 -44.96 30.61 -20.81
CA GLY A 26 -43.91 31.13 -21.70
C GLY A 26 -44.44 32.20 -22.67
N GLY A 27 -43.58 33.15 -23.03
CA GLY A 27 -43.82 34.14 -24.07
C GLY A 27 -42.87 33.94 -25.25
N ASP A 28 -43.41 33.85 -26.46
CA ASP A 28 -42.66 33.50 -27.67
C ASP A 28 -41.59 34.54 -28.04
N SER A 29 -40.41 34.06 -28.42
CA SER A 29 -39.44 34.82 -29.22
C SER A 29 -39.04 33.98 -30.45
N PRO A 30 -38.98 34.55 -31.66
CA PRO A 30 -38.86 33.79 -32.90
C PRO A 30 -37.41 33.40 -33.22
N GLY A 31 -36.85 32.48 -32.42
CA GLY A 31 -35.82 31.56 -32.88
C GLY A 31 -36.49 30.37 -33.58
N THR A 32 -35.79 29.70 -34.50
CA THR A 32 -36.19 28.34 -34.90
C THR A 32 -36.09 27.47 -33.65
N PRO A 33 -37.20 26.86 -33.16
CA PRO A 33 -37.13 26.03 -31.97
C PRO A 33 -36.22 24.84 -32.25
N ASP A 34 -35.26 24.60 -31.35
CA ASP A 34 -34.63 23.30 -31.27
C ASP A 34 -35.71 22.23 -31.10
N PRO A 35 -35.53 21.02 -31.67
CA PRO A 35 -36.50 19.96 -31.53
C PRO A 35 -36.70 19.64 -30.05
N GLU A 36 -37.90 19.94 -29.54
CA GLU A 36 -38.28 19.75 -28.15
C GLU A 36 -37.94 18.30 -27.73
N PRO A 37 -37.07 18.10 -26.71
CA PRO A 37 -36.50 16.79 -26.40
C PRO A 37 -37.62 15.78 -26.16
N GLN A 38 -37.64 14.72 -26.97
CA GLN A 38 -38.72 13.74 -27.00
C GLN A 38 -38.52 12.73 -25.87
N PRO A 39 -39.50 12.54 -24.96
CA PRO A 39 -39.31 11.64 -23.84
C PRO A 39 -39.03 10.19 -24.28
N VAL A 40 -37.93 9.62 -23.77
CA VAL A 40 -37.44 8.29 -24.12
C VAL A 40 -37.97 7.25 -23.12
N PRO A 41 -38.60 6.15 -23.56
CA PRO A 41 -39.07 5.10 -22.65
C PRO A 41 -37.92 4.20 -22.18
N VAL A 42 -37.51 4.35 -20.93
CA VAL A 42 -36.53 3.46 -20.26
C VAL A 42 -37.29 2.33 -19.55
N THR A 43 -36.84 1.09 -19.77
CA THR A 43 -37.39 -0.11 -19.12
C THR A 43 -36.36 -0.67 -18.14
N GLY A 44 -36.79 -0.97 -16.92
CA GLY A 44 -35.90 -1.41 -15.85
C GLY A 44 -36.57 -2.30 -14.81
N SER A 45 -35.86 -2.57 -13.71
CA SER A 45 -36.33 -3.43 -12.62
C SER A 45 -36.02 -2.86 -11.23
N VAL A 46 -36.94 -3.03 -10.29
CA VAL A 46 -36.73 -2.77 -8.87
C VAL A 46 -36.25 -4.04 -8.17
N ILE A 47 -35.08 -3.99 -7.56
CA ILE A 47 -34.48 -5.09 -6.80
C ILE A 47 -34.78 -4.88 -5.32
N LEU A 48 -35.77 -5.63 -4.81
CA LEU A 48 -36.17 -5.58 -3.40
C LEU A 48 -35.21 -6.42 -2.53
N PRO A 49 -34.80 -5.92 -1.34
CA PRO A 49 -33.94 -6.67 -0.43
C PRO A 49 -34.53 -8.01 0.02
N ALA A 50 -33.66 -8.96 0.36
CA ALA A 50 -34.08 -10.23 0.94
C ALA A 50 -34.85 -10.01 2.25
N GLY A 51 -36.03 -10.62 2.37
CA GLY A 51 -36.93 -10.44 3.52
C GLY A 51 -37.94 -9.29 3.38
N PHE A 52 -37.91 -8.52 2.28
CA PHE A 52 -38.94 -7.52 2.01
C PHE A 52 -40.34 -8.16 1.92
N PRO A 53 -41.38 -7.64 2.60
CA PRO A 53 -42.67 -8.29 2.70
C PRO A 53 -43.49 -8.16 1.42
N ALA A 54 -44.03 -9.29 0.93
CA ALA A 54 -44.87 -9.34 -0.27
C ALA A 54 -46.19 -8.55 -0.17
N GLU A 55 -46.58 -8.11 1.02
CA GLU A 55 -47.80 -7.34 1.29
C GLU A 55 -47.56 -5.82 1.40
N ALA A 56 -46.37 -5.30 1.04
CA ALA A 56 -46.00 -3.87 1.15
C ALA A 56 -46.88 -2.88 0.36
N GLY A 57 -47.78 -3.38 -0.49
CA GLY A 57 -48.64 -2.58 -1.36
C GLY A 57 -48.03 -2.33 -2.76
N PRO A 58 -48.75 -1.61 -3.64
CA PRO A 58 -48.27 -1.29 -4.98
C PRO A 58 -47.12 -0.28 -4.90
N LEU A 59 -45.96 -0.63 -5.48
CA LEU A 59 -44.83 0.29 -5.63
C LEU A 59 -44.99 1.12 -6.91
N THR A 60 -44.49 2.35 -6.87
CA THR A 60 -44.39 3.24 -8.04
C THR A 60 -42.97 3.76 -8.18
N ILE A 61 -42.49 3.91 -9.41
CA ILE A 61 -41.23 4.61 -9.70
C ILE A 61 -41.55 5.98 -10.29
N VAL A 62 -40.79 7.01 -9.89
CA VAL A 62 -40.97 8.40 -10.33
C VAL A 62 -39.61 9.01 -10.63
N CYS A 63 -39.49 9.72 -11.75
CA CYS A 63 -38.33 10.51 -12.16
C CYS A 63 -38.78 11.91 -12.61
N GLY A 64 -37.86 12.74 -13.10
CA GLY A 64 -38.16 14.11 -13.55
C GLY A 64 -39.19 14.20 -14.70
N ALA A 65 -39.23 13.21 -15.59
CA ALA A 65 -40.12 13.20 -16.77
C ALA A 65 -41.42 12.38 -16.60
N GLY A 66 -41.63 11.69 -15.48
CA GLY A 66 -42.88 10.97 -15.24
C GLY A 66 -42.81 9.91 -14.13
N GLY A 67 -43.78 9.00 -14.13
CA GLY A 67 -43.81 7.88 -13.19
C GLY A 67 -44.64 6.71 -13.70
N ALA A 68 -44.34 5.52 -13.17
CA ALA A 68 -44.93 4.25 -13.59
C ALA A 68 -45.20 3.33 -12.39
N GLY A 69 -46.12 2.38 -12.55
CA GLY A 69 -46.30 1.28 -11.60
C GLY A 69 -45.19 0.24 -11.76
N VAL A 70 -44.76 -0.34 -10.65
CA VAL A 70 -43.79 -1.44 -10.63
C VAL A 70 -44.55 -2.78 -10.64
N GLY A 71 -44.15 -3.70 -11.52
CA GLY A 71 -44.71 -5.03 -11.66
C GLY A 71 -44.42 -5.94 -10.46
N GLY A 72 -45.16 -7.05 -10.36
CA GLY A 72 -44.94 -8.06 -9.30
C GLY A 72 -43.62 -8.85 -9.44
N ASP A 73 -42.95 -8.71 -10.58
CA ASP A 73 -41.60 -9.16 -10.91
C ASP A 73 -40.54 -8.04 -10.76
N GLY A 74 -40.94 -6.87 -10.27
CA GLY A 74 -40.09 -5.68 -10.17
C GLY A 74 -39.99 -4.85 -11.45
N ALA A 75 -40.53 -5.29 -12.59
CA ALA A 75 -40.33 -4.60 -13.87
C ALA A 75 -41.10 -3.26 -13.96
N PHE A 76 -40.52 -2.26 -14.63
CA PHE A 76 -41.18 -0.99 -14.92
C PHE A 76 -40.77 -0.44 -16.29
N THR A 77 -41.59 0.46 -16.84
CA THR A 77 -41.21 1.32 -17.97
C THR A 77 -41.64 2.75 -17.66
N VAL A 78 -40.70 3.69 -17.68
CA VAL A 78 -40.93 5.11 -17.37
C VAL A 78 -40.29 5.98 -18.45
N LEU A 79 -40.76 7.20 -18.63
CA LEU A 79 -40.18 8.15 -19.60
C LEU A 79 -39.06 8.95 -18.92
N THR A 80 -37.92 9.10 -19.60
CA THR A 80 -36.85 10.07 -19.27
C THR A 80 -36.84 11.20 -20.32
N GLY A 81 -36.14 12.31 -20.07
CA GLY A 81 -36.22 13.50 -20.93
C GLY A 81 -35.53 13.36 -22.30
N ASP A 82 -34.33 12.80 -22.32
CA ASP A 82 -33.38 12.85 -23.44
C ASP A 82 -32.46 11.61 -23.52
N GLY A 83 -32.71 10.59 -22.68
CA GLY A 83 -31.84 9.41 -22.54
C GLY A 83 -30.68 9.56 -21.56
N SER A 84 -30.44 10.76 -21.01
CA SER A 84 -29.48 10.96 -19.92
C SER A 84 -29.88 10.22 -18.65
N ALA A 85 -28.89 9.95 -17.78
CA ALA A 85 -29.11 9.29 -16.49
C ALA A 85 -29.90 10.20 -15.53
N GLN A 86 -31.19 9.91 -15.35
CA GLN A 86 -32.08 10.66 -14.46
C GLN A 86 -32.22 9.98 -13.10
N LEU A 87 -32.31 10.76 -12.01
CA LEU A 87 -32.61 10.18 -10.70
C LEU A 87 -34.06 9.67 -10.68
N ALA A 88 -34.22 8.41 -10.32
CA ALA A 88 -35.49 7.77 -10.04
C ALA A 88 -35.66 7.45 -8.56
N VAL A 89 -36.90 7.54 -8.10
CA VAL A 89 -37.33 7.26 -6.74
C VAL A 89 -38.41 6.18 -6.79
N VAL A 90 -38.14 5.03 -6.18
CA VAL A 90 -39.18 4.02 -5.91
C VAL A 90 -39.89 4.44 -4.63
N ARG A 91 -41.23 4.48 -4.67
CA ARG A 91 -42.11 4.91 -3.60
C ARG A 91 -43.05 3.79 -3.20
N GLY A 92 -43.17 3.58 -1.89
CA GLY A 92 -44.27 2.82 -1.29
C GLY A 92 -45.45 3.72 -0.93
N ALA A 93 -46.38 3.20 -0.12
CA ALA A 93 -47.60 3.91 0.27
C ALA A 93 -47.35 5.17 1.13
N ASP A 94 -46.31 5.15 1.97
CA ASP A 94 -46.02 6.17 2.99
C ASP A 94 -44.85 7.09 2.62
N GLY A 95 -44.00 6.74 1.65
CA GLY A 95 -42.81 7.54 1.32
C GLY A 95 -41.90 7.00 0.21
N PRO A 96 -40.76 7.66 -0.03
CA PRO A 96 -39.66 7.10 -0.84
C PRO A 96 -39.08 5.86 -0.15
N LEU A 97 -38.64 4.89 -0.92
CA LEU A 97 -38.14 3.60 -0.42
C LEU A 97 -36.74 3.27 -0.96
N LEU A 98 -36.52 3.46 -2.26
CA LEU A 98 -35.22 3.25 -2.94
C LEU A 98 -34.95 4.40 -3.92
N LEU A 99 -33.67 4.64 -4.19
CA LEU A 99 -33.14 5.62 -5.13
C LEU A 99 -32.22 4.93 -6.15
N GLY A 100 -32.07 5.52 -7.32
CA GLY A 100 -31.10 5.06 -8.31
C GLY A 100 -31.16 5.90 -9.58
N TRP A 101 -30.13 5.80 -10.41
CA TRP A 101 -30.12 6.45 -11.72
C TRP A 101 -30.77 5.53 -12.75
N ILE A 102 -31.59 6.10 -13.65
CA ILE A 102 -32.17 5.40 -14.80
C ILE A 102 -31.66 5.98 -16.12
N ALA A 103 -31.09 5.12 -16.94
CA ALA A 103 -30.55 5.37 -18.27
C ALA A 103 -30.78 4.14 -19.18
N GLU A 104 -30.32 4.17 -20.43
CA GLU A 104 -30.40 2.98 -21.30
C GLU A 104 -29.50 1.82 -20.84
N ASP A 105 -28.40 2.11 -20.13
CA ASP A 105 -27.42 1.17 -19.61
C ASP A 105 -27.59 0.87 -18.11
N ALA A 106 -27.98 1.86 -17.31
CA ALA A 106 -28.30 1.71 -15.89
C ALA A 106 -29.81 1.64 -15.65
N ALA A 107 -30.36 0.44 -15.49
CA ALA A 107 -31.82 0.22 -15.41
C ALA A 107 -32.29 -0.58 -14.17
N ALA A 108 -31.47 -0.71 -13.14
CA ALA A 108 -31.81 -1.41 -11.89
C ALA A 108 -31.85 -0.44 -10.70
N VAL A 109 -32.94 -0.46 -9.93
CA VAL A 109 -33.09 0.35 -8.70
C VAL A 109 -33.21 -0.57 -7.50
N GLY A 110 -32.21 -0.54 -6.61
CA GLY A 110 -32.07 -1.45 -5.47
C GLY A 110 -31.36 -0.79 -4.29
N ALA A 111 -30.93 -1.60 -3.32
CA ALA A 111 -30.19 -1.09 -2.15
C ALA A 111 -28.82 -0.49 -2.55
N ARG A 112 -28.04 -1.16 -3.42
CA ARG A 112 -26.81 -0.63 -4.02
C ARG A 112 -26.98 0.75 -4.64
N SER A 113 -27.85 0.88 -5.64
CA SER A 113 -28.08 2.16 -6.35
C SER A 113 -28.59 3.27 -5.41
N THR A 114 -29.24 2.88 -4.31
CA THR A 114 -29.67 3.83 -3.27
C THR A 114 -28.49 4.31 -2.44
N ALA A 115 -27.58 3.41 -2.07
CA ALA A 115 -26.34 3.76 -1.38
C ALA A 115 -25.47 4.69 -2.25
N GLU A 116 -25.28 4.36 -3.53
CA GLU A 116 -24.58 5.19 -4.51
C GLU A 116 -25.19 6.59 -4.64
N ALA A 117 -26.51 6.67 -4.81
CA ALA A 117 -27.22 7.94 -4.92
C ALA A 117 -27.13 8.77 -3.62
N LEU A 118 -27.26 8.15 -2.44
CA LEU A 118 -27.11 8.83 -1.16
C LEU A 118 -25.69 9.39 -0.97
N LEU A 119 -24.67 8.62 -1.35
CA LEU A 119 -23.27 9.02 -1.24
C LEU A 119 -22.94 10.16 -2.23
N PHE A 120 -23.44 10.09 -3.47
CA PHE A 120 -23.37 11.17 -4.46
C PHE A 120 -23.96 12.50 -3.94
N PHE A 121 -25.09 12.45 -3.22
CA PHE A 121 -25.66 13.65 -2.59
C PHE A 121 -24.87 14.11 -1.36
N ALA A 122 -24.36 13.18 -0.54
CA ALA A 122 -23.57 13.51 0.66
C ALA A 122 -22.21 14.14 0.32
N LEU A 123 -21.58 13.72 -0.78
CA LEU A 123 -20.34 14.29 -1.31
C LEU A 123 -20.56 15.62 -2.06
N GLY A 124 -21.81 16.07 -2.21
CA GLY A 124 -22.14 17.29 -2.96
C GLY A 124 -21.90 17.17 -4.47
N THR A 125 -21.78 15.96 -5.02
CA THR A 125 -21.36 15.71 -6.40
C THR A 125 -22.26 16.38 -7.44
N TRP A 126 -23.55 16.56 -7.14
CA TRP A 126 -24.52 17.29 -7.95
C TRP A 126 -24.19 18.79 -8.19
N LEU A 127 -23.18 19.32 -7.50
CA LEU A 127 -22.63 20.67 -7.72
C LEU A 127 -21.55 20.70 -8.81
N LEU A 128 -21.09 19.55 -9.30
CA LEU A 128 -20.08 19.46 -10.35
C LEU A 128 -20.71 19.58 -11.76
N PRO A 129 -19.94 19.96 -12.79
CA PRO A 129 -20.33 19.77 -14.19
C PRO A 129 -20.65 18.30 -14.51
N ASP A 130 -21.40 18.05 -15.57
CA ASP A 130 -21.91 16.72 -15.92
C ASP A 130 -20.81 15.66 -16.08
N GLU A 131 -19.65 16.01 -16.66
CA GLU A 131 -18.49 15.12 -16.76
C GLU A 131 -17.94 14.73 -15.38
N GLY A 132 -17.90 15.69 -14.45
CA GLY A 132 -17.51 15.45 -13.06
C GLY A 132 -18.52 14.59 -12.30
N GLN A 133 -19.81 14.80 -12.53
CA GLN A 133 -20.87 13.94 -12.00
C GLN A 133 -20.80 12.52 -12.56
N ILE A 134 -20.47 12.33 -13.84
CA ILE A 134 -20.25 11.01 -14.43
C ILE A 134 -19.02 10.33 -13.80
N ALA A 135 -17.88 11.02 -13.74
CA ALA A 135 -16.64 10.48 -13.19
C ALA A 135 -16.79 10.05 -11.73
N VAL A 136 -17.36 10.92 -10.87
CA VAL A 136 -17.55 10.60 -9.44
C VAL A 136 -18.61 9.54 -9.23
N ARG A 137 -19.65 9.41 -10.08
CA ARG A 137 -20.56 8.24 -10.02
C ARG A 137 -19.85 6.93 -10.34
N GLY A 138 -18.90 6.94 -11.29
CA GLY A 138 -18.04 5.78 -11.57
C GLY A 138 -17.22 5.40 -10.34
N LEU A 139 -16.47 6.36 -9.79
CA LEU A 139 -15.68 6.16 -8.56
C LEU A 139 -16.52 5.65 -7.40
N ILE A 140 -17.72 6.20 -7.18
CA ILE A 140 -18.64 5.74 -6.14
C ILE A 140 -19.03 4.27 -6.33
N GLY A 141 -19.31 3.83 -7.56
CA GLY A 141 -19.65 2.43 -7.84
C GLY A 141 -18.53 1.44 -7.47
N ASP A 142 -17.28 1.88 -7.62
CA ASP A 142 -16.06 1.09 -7.40
C ASP A 142 -15.64 0.98 -5.91
N LEU A 143 -16.29 1.70 -4.98
CA LEU A 143 -15.95 1.79 -3.53
C LEU A 143 -16.14 0.50 -2.68
N GLY A 144 -16.13 -0.69 -3.28
CA GLY A 144 -15.97 -1.96 -2.55
C GLY A 144 -16.77 -2.11 -1.23
N GLU A 145 -16.05 -2.44 -0.14
CA GLU A 145 -16.60 -2.80 1.17
C GLU A 145 -17.25 -1.60 1.90
N GLU A 146 -16.74 -0.38 1.67
CA GLU A 146 -17.25 0.87 2.23
C GLU A 146 -18.69 1.14 1.75
N LEU A 147 -18.95 0.89 0.47
CA LEU A 147 -20.28 1.03 -0.11
C LEU A 147 -21.20 -0.17 0.24
N ASP A 148 -20.66 -1.38 0.40
CA ASP A 148 -21.40 -2.56 0.87
C ASP A 148 -22.03 -2.33 2.26
N ALA A 149 -21.32 -1.63 3.17
CA ALA A 149 -21.84 -1.31 4.50
C ALA A 149 -23.04 -0.36 4.45
N LEU A 150 -23.00 0.66 3.59
CA LEU A 150 -24.12 1.58 3.35
C LEU A 150 -25.29 0.87 2.64
N GLU A 151 -25.01 0.02 1.66
CA GLU A 151 -26.03 -0.82 1.01
C GLU A 151 -26.74 -1.72 2.04
N ALA A 152 -26.00 -2.40 2.93
CA ALA A 152 -26.58 -3.26 3.95
C ALA A 152 -27.48 -2.47 4.92
N ALA A 153 -27.09 -1.25 5.30
CA ALA A 153 -27.89 -0.36 6.13
C ALA A 153 -29.19 0.07 5.42
N VAL A 154 -29.12 0.42 4.13
CA VAL A 154 -30.30 0.76 3.31
C VAL A 154 -31.21 -0.45 3.13
N ALA A 155 -30.66 -1.62 2.85
CA ALA A 155 -31.42 -2.87 2.70
C ALA A 155 -32.22 -3.20 3.97
N ALA A 156 -31.57 -3.11 5.14
CA ALA A 156 -32.22 -3.31 6.44
C ALA A 156 -33.32 -2.27 6.70
N ALA A 157 -33.07 -0.99 6.38
CA ALA A 157 -34.05 0.08 6.52
C ALA A 157 -35.29 -0.14 5.64
N ALA A 158 -35.12 -0.55 4.38
CA ALA A 158 -36.22 -0.83 3.46
C ALA A 158 -37.06 -2.05 3.90
N VAL A 159 -36.44 -3.08 4.51
CA VAL A 159 -37.18 -4.22 5.09
C VAL A 159 -37.96 -3.82 6.34
N ALA A 160 -37.40 -2.96 7.19
CA ALA A 160 -38.06 -2.47 8.41
C ALA A 160 -39.21 -1.48 8.10
N HIS A 161 -39.10 -0.71 7.02
CA HIS A 161 -40.05 0.34 6.62
C HIS A 161 -40.55 0.12 5.18
N PRO A 162 -41.27 -0.99 4.91
CA PRO A 162 -41.58 -1.44 3.55
C PRO A 162 -42.54 -0.52 2.79
N THR A 163 -43.28 0.34 3.49
CA THR A 163 -44.17 1.34 2.89
C THR A 163 -43.47 2.66 2.59
N GLY A 164 -42.25 2.89 3.09
CA GLY A 164 -41.44 4.07 2.81
C GLY A 164 -40.67 4.62 4.03
N LEU A 165 -39.54 5.25 3.76
CA LEU A 165 -38.66 5.91 4.73
C LEU A 165 -39.17 7.34 5.00
N ALA A 166 -40.18 7.45 5.87
CA ALA A 166 -40.76 8.73 6.27
C ALA A 166 -39.85 9.57 7.20
N GLU A 167 -38.90 8.92 7.88
CA GLU A 167 -37.94 9.54 8.79
C GLU A 167 -36.52 9.03 8.49
N ALA A 168 -35.51 9.88 8.71
CA ALA A 168 -34.12 9.53 8.50
C ALA A 168 -33.67 8.44 9.48
N GLN A 169 -33.13 7.35 8.95
CA GLN A 169 -32.75 6.17 9.74
C GLN A 169 -31.34 6.34 10.32
N PRO A 170 -31.14 6.31 11.65
CA PRO A 170 -29.83 6.55 12.25
C PRO A 170 -28.72 5.61 11.75
N ALA A 171 -29.06 4.35 11.45
CA ALA A 171 -28.11 3.39 10.90
C ALA A 171 -27.65 3.76 9.47
N VAL A 172 -28.57 4.25 8.63
CA VAL A 172 -28.25 4.73 7.27
C VAL A 172 -27.47 6.05 7.34
N GLN A 173 -27.84 6.96 8.26
CA GLN A 173 -27.08 8.20 8.47
C GLN A 173 -25.65 7.94 8.93
N GLN A 174 -25.45 7.00 9.86
CA GLN A 174 -24.10 6.63 10.33
C GLN A 174 -23.30 5.98 9.21
N ALA A 175 -23.83 4.95 8.53
CA ALA A 175 -23.14 4.30 7.42
C ALA A 175 -22.85 5.25 6.25
N LEU A 176 -23.71 6.24 6.01
CA LEU A 176 -23.49 7.26 4.98
C LEU A 176 -22.38 8.25 5.40
N ALA A 177 -22.35 8.63 6.67
CA ALA A 177 -21.27 9.45 7.22
C ALA A 177 -19.94 8.69 7.21
N ASP A 178 -19.94 7.39 7.51
CA ASP A 178 -18.75 6.54 7.49
C ASP A 178 -18.25 6.31 6.05
N ALA A 179 -19.14 6.06 5.07
CA ALA A 179 -18.77 5.93 3.66
C ALA A 179 -18.27 7.27 3.07
N ALA A 180 -18.95 8.39 3.37
CA ALA A 180 -18.47 9.72 2.96
C ALA A 180 -17.15 10.08 3.65
N ALA A 181 -16.96 9.68 4.91
CA ALA A 181 -15.69 9.81 5.60
C ALA A 181 -14.60 8.96 4.95
N ALA A 182 -14.87 7.72 4.53
CA ALA A 182 -13.86 6.90 3.83
C ALA A 182 -13.40 7.57 2.52
N VAL A 183 -14.34 8.00 1.68
CA VAL A 183 -14.06 8.73 0.41
C VAL A 183 -13.29 10.04 0.64
N THR A 184 -13.43 10.66 1.80
CA THR A 184 -12.73 11.93 2.13
C THR A 184 -11.50 11.75 3.02
N ALA A 185 -11.34 10.61 3.69
CA ALA A 185 -10.21 10.29 4.57
C ALA A 185 -8.98 9.82 3.79
N GLU A 186 -9.13 9.39 2.54
CA GLU A 186 -8.00 9.17 1.63
C GLU A 186 -7.31 10.47 1.18
N SER A 187 -7.78 11.65 1.61
CA SER A 187 -6.92 12.84 1.68
C SER A 187 -5.99 12.79 2.91
N GLY A 188 -5.17 11.74 3.00
CA GLY A 188 -4.05 11.69 3.94
C GLY A 188 -3.08 12.86 3.71
N GLU A 189 -2.35 13.25 4.76
CA GLU A 189 -1.49 14.44 4.76
C GLU A 189 -0.30 14.26 3.78
N LYS A 190 -0.39 14.85 2.58
CA LYS A 190 0.54 14.66 1.45
C LYS A 190 1.82 15.49 1.60
N GLY A 191 2.72 15.15 2.53
CA GLY A 191 3.95 15.90 2.78
C GLY A 191 3.77 17.37 3.21
N VAL A 192 2.53 17.81 3.44
CA VAL A 192 2.17 19.10 4.02
C VAL A 192 1.13 18.86 5.11
N ILE A 193 1.56 18.99 6.36
CA ILE A 193 0.70 18.89 7.55
C ILE A 193 0.11 20.27 7.83
N VAL A 194 -1.19 20.34 8.11
CA VAL A 194 -1.92 21.61 8.30
C VAL A 194 -2.66 21.57 9.64
N GLU A 195 -2.23 22.39 10.59
CA GLU A 195 -2.80 22.47 11.94
C GLU A 195 -3.42 23.86 12.22
N PRO A 196 -4.70 23.96 12.63
CA PRO A 196 -5.69 22.88 12.70
C PRO A 196 -6.22 22.51 11.31
N ALA A 197 -6.46 21.22 11.09
CA ALA A 197 -7.10 20.75 9.87
C ALA A 197 -8.55 21.27 9.74
N GLY A 198 -9.01 21.40 8.48
CA GLY A 198 -10.40 21.75 8.15
C GLY A 198 -10.65 23.24 7.86
N GLU A 199 -11.92 23.56 7.61
CA GLU A 199 -12.38 24.90 7.22
C GLU A 199 -12.59 25.82 8.43
N ARG A 200 -12.12 27.06 8.35
CA ARG A 200 -12.34 28.12 9.34
C ARG A 200 -12.77 29.41 8.64
N SER A 201 -13.89 29.98 9.07
CA SER A 201 -14.45 31.23 8.51
C SER A 201 -14.62 31.20 6.98
N GLY A 202 -15.04 30.04 6.47
CA GLY A 202 -15.21 29.74 5.04
C GLY A 202 -13.92 29.36 4.31
N ILE A 203 -12.76 29.38 4.96
CA ILE A 203 -11.47 29.16 4.31
C ILE A 203 -10.90 27.82 4.77
N ALA A 204 -10.61 26.92 3.83
CA ALA A 204 -9.88 25.69 4.09
C ALA A 204 -8.49 25.78 3.46
N VAL A 205 -7.46 25.49 4.25
CA VAL A 205 -6.09 25.30 3.77
C VAL A 205 -5.98 23.84 3.33
N LEU A 206 -5.81 23.61 2.03
CA LEU A 206 -5.87 22.29 1.39
C LEU A 206 -4.49 21.87 0.89
N ASN A 207 -4.19 20.59 1.06
CA ASN A 207 -3.03 19.93 0.48
C ASN A 207 -3.43 19.25 -0.84
N GLN A 208 -3.63 20.08 -1.87
CA GLN A 208 -4.05 19.68 -3.21
C GLN A 208 -3.31 20.56 -4.22
N GLY A 209 -2.48 19.99 -5.10
CA GLY A 209 -1.78 20.75 -6.16
C GLY A 209 -0.34 20.35 -6.50
N GLY A 210 0.28 19.39 -5.80
CA GLY A 210 1.72 19.10 -5.94
C GLY A 210 2.37 18.68 -4.61
N ILE A 211 3.52 18.02 -4.66
CA ILE A 211 4.39 17.83 -3.49
C ILE A 211 4.77 19.21 -2.93
N ASN A 212 4.64 19.39 -1.62
CA ASN A 212 4.93 20.68 -0.96
C ASN A 212 4.20 21.86 -1.62
N THR A 213 2.92 21.69 -1.94
CA THR A 213 2.07 22.78 -2.42
C THR A 213 0.89 23.01 -1.48
N LEU A 214 0.36 24.22 -1.52
CA LEU A 214 -0.80 24.64 -0.77
C LEU A 214 -1.83 25.22 -1.73
N THR A 215 -3.09 24.82 -1.61
CA THR A 215 -4.22 25.57 -2.17
C THR A 215 -5.10 26.07 -1.03
N LEU A 216 -5.77 27.20 -1.23
CA LEU A 216 -6.78 27.67 -0.30
C LEU A 216 -8.13 27.69 -0.99
N LYS A 217 -9.12 27.06 -0.36
CA LYS A 217 -10.51 27.06 -0.80
C LYS A 217 -11.30 28.06 0.04
N ASN A 218 -11.97 29.01 -0.61
CA ASN A 218 -12.98 29.87 0.00
C ASN A 218 -14.38 29.35 -0.37
N SER A 219 -15.14 28.94 0.64
CA SER A 219 -16.54 28.51 0.55
C SER A 219 -17.53 29.66 0.83
N TYR A 220 -17.06 30.87 1.20
CA TYR A 220 -17.90 31.98 1.63
C TYR A 220 -17.99 33.13 0.60
N ARG A 221 -19.12 33.85 0.64
CA ARG A 221 -19.39 35.08 -0.15
C ARG A 221 -18.65 36.33 0.35
N ARG A 222 -17.60 36.18 1.17
CA ARG A 222 -16.73 37.28 1.60
C ARG A 222 -15.37 37.13 0.93
N ARG A 223 -14.75 38.24 0.55
CA ARG A 223 -13.33 38.24 0.15
C ARG A 223 -12.45 38.02 1.37
N ALA A 224 -11.28 37.44 1.14
CA ALA A 224 -10.23 37.34 2.14
C ALA A 224 -8.87 37.74 1.54
N VAL A 225 -7.96 38.22 2.38
CA VAL A 225 -6.53 38.28 2.07
C VAL A 225 -5.84 37.14 2.81
N VAL A 226 -4.99 36.43 2.10
CA VAL A 226 -4.14 35.36 2.62
C VAL A 226 -2.73 35.91 2.76
N PHE A 227 -2.05 35.55 3.85
CA PHE A 227 -0.64 35.80 4.09
C PHE A 227 0.05 34.46 4.34
N VAL A 228 1.15 34.19 3.65
CA VAL A 228 1.96 32.98 3.84
C VAL A 228 3.37 33.39 4.23
N GLN A 229 3.81 32.93 5.39
CA GLN A 229 5.10 33.28 5.98
C GLN A 229 5.87 32.02 6.31
N ARG A 230 7.11 31.88 5.84
CA ARG A 230 8.03 30.84 6.32
C ARG A 230 8.61 31.28 7.67
N THR A 231 8.46 30.45 8.70
CA THR A 231 8.70 30.82 10.10
C THR A 231 9.82 30.04 10.77
N ALA A 232 10.07 28.79 10.36
CA ALA A 232 11.21 28.00 10.84
C ALA A 232 11.57 26.86 9.87
N TRP A 233 12.64 26.13 10.18
CA TRP A 233 12.96 24.84 9.57
C TRP A 233 13.64 23.90 10.56
N ILE A 234 13.64 22.60 10.24
CA ILE A 234 14.29 21.54 11.00
C ILE A 234 15.31 20.85 10.10
N GLY A 235 16.57 20.80 10.55
CA GLY A 235 17.66 20.17 9.79
C GLY A 235 17.63 18.65 9.80
N GLN A 236 18.50 18.03 9.01
CA GLN A 236 18.75 16.58 9.04
C GLN A 236 19.34 16.08 10.37
N ASP A 237 19.79 16.99 11.24
CA ASP A 237 20.26 16.75 12.61
C ASP A 237 19.15 16.94 13.67
N ASP A 238 17.89 17.10 13.24
CA ASP A 238 16.70 17.40 14.05
C ASP A 238 16.82 18.69 14.89
N VAL A 239 17.70 19.64 14.51
CA VAL A 239 17.80 20.97 15.14
C VAL A 239 16.79 21.93 14.50
N HIS A 240 16.03 22.64 15.35
CA HIS A 240 15.05 23.65 14.96
C HIS A 240 15.69 25.05 14.83
N HIS A 241 15.33 25.76 13.77
CA HIS A 241 15.89 27.04 13.38
C HIS A 241 14.78 28.05 13.03
N GLU A 242 14.58 29.06 13.88
CA GLU A 242 13.64 30.15 13.63
C GLU A 242 14.10 31.06 12.48
N LEU A 243 13.15 31.53 11.68
CA LEU A 243 13.32 32.49 10.59
C LEU A 243 12.51 33.77 10.87
N THR A 244 12.83 34.85 10.15
CA THR A 244 12.05 36.10 10.19
C THR A 244 11.99 36.68 8.79
N GLU A 245 11.18 36.03 7.95
CA GLU A 245 10.92 36.46 6.58
C GLU A 245 9.59 37.24 6.52
N PRO A 246 9.44 38.21 5.59
CA PRO A 246 8.16 38.86 5.36
C PRO A 246 7.16 37.87 4.74
N ALA A 247 5.89 37.97 5.11
CA ALA A 247 4.84 37.18 4.48
C ALA A 247 4.63 37.62 3.01
N THR A 248 4.42 36.66 2.12
CA THR A 248 3.78 36.91 0.81
C THR A 248 2.28 37.02 1.02
N SER A 249 1.56 37.72 0.14
CA SER A 249 0.11 37.91 0.30
C SER A 249 -0.65 38.04 -1.01
N PHE A 250 -1.86 37.50 -1.07
CA PHE A 250 -2.79 37.60 -2.20
C PHE A 250 -4.25 37.70 -1.74
N GLU A 251 -5.14 38.21 -2.60
CA GLU A 251 -6.59 38.17 -2.34
C GLU A 251 -7.14 36.81 -2.79
N LEU A 252 -7.89 36.16 -1.90
CA LEU A 252 -8.66 34.96 -2.19
C LEU A 252 -10.11 35.40 -2.52
N PRO A 253 -10.60 35.19 -3.76
CA PRO A 253 -11.91 35.67 -4.18
C PRO A 253 -13.06 35.05 -3.35
N PRO A 254 -14.25 35.69 -3.32
CA PRO A 254 -15.45 35.10 -2.74
C PRO A 254 -16.02 34.04 -3.70
N VAL A 255 -16.85 33.12 -3.19
CA VAL A 255 -17.64 32.23 -4.07
C VAL A 255 -18.56 33.02 -4.99
N GLY A 256 -18.92 32.45 -6.15
CA GLY A 256 -19.85 33.07 -7.10
C GLY A 256 -21.23 33.38 -6.48
N GLY A 257 -21.82 34.51 -6.85
CA GLY A 257 -23.09 35.00 -6.32
C GLY A 257 -24.31 34.39 -7.01
N PHE A 258 -25.48 34.54 -6.38
CA PHE A 258 -26.74 34.14 -7.00
C PHE A 258 -27.17 35.14 -8.08
N ALA A 259 -26.94 34.81 -9.36
CA ALA A 259 -27.27 35.61 -10.55
C ALA A 259 -28.79 35.82 -10.83
N GLY A 260 -29.64 35.69 -9.81
CA GLY A 260 -31.09 35.79 -9.92
C GLY A 260 -31.75 34.54 -10.49
N VAL A 261 -33.02 34.31 -10.15
CA VAL A 261 -33.75 33.04 -10.40
C VAL A 261 -33.71 32.57 -11.87
N LEU A 262 -33.68 33.49 -12.84
CA LEU A 262 -33.59 33.15 -14.27
C LEU A 262 -32.14 32.99 -14.76
N GLY A 263 -31.18 33.74 -14.18
CA GLY A 263 -29.76 33.58 -14.46
C GLY A 263 -29.24 32.25 -13.96
N THR A 264 -29.67 31.81 -12.77
CA THR A 264 -29.33 30.48 -12.22
C THR A 264 -29.85 29.32 -13.08
N ILE A 265 -30.98 29.47 -13.78
CA ILE A 265 -31.46 28.44 -14.72
C ILE A 265 -30.61 28.43 -16.00
N GLY A 266 -30.13 29.59 -16.46
CA GLY A 266 -29.20 29.69 -17.60
C GLY A 266 -27.81 29.14 -17.29
N GLY A 267 -27.22 29.54 -16.15
CA GLY A 267 -25.93 29.05 -15.67
C GLY A 267 -25.95 27.55 -15.35
N TRP A 268 -27.03 27.04 -14.74
CA TRP A 268 -27.18 25.60 -14.48
C TRP A 268 -27.26 24.76 -15.77
N LEU A 269 -27.68 25.34 -16.89
CA LEU A 269 -27.60 24.72 -18.23
C LEU A 269 -26.24 24.93 -18.93
N ALA A 270 -25.35 25.75 -18.38
CA ALA A 270 -23.99 26.00 -18.85
C ALA A 270 -22.89 25.34 -17.97
N GLY A 271 -23.25 24.84 -16.78
CA GLY A 271 -22.35 24.22 -15.80
C GLY A 271 -22.11 25.06 -14.54
N ASP A 272 -22.60 26.31 -14.50
CA ASP A 272 -22.33 27.26 -13.43
C ASP A 272 -23.30 27.11 -12.25
N VAL A 273 -22.77 26.64 -11.12
CA VAL A 273 -23.53 26.42 -9.89
C VAL A 273 -23.26 27.55 -8.89
N ALA A 274 -24.32 28.23 -8.45
CA ALA A 274 -24.21 29.31 -7.46
C ALA A 274 -23.57 28.82 -6.16
N TYR A 275 -22.70 29.64 -5.56
CA TYR A 275 -21.94 29.34 -4.36
C TYR A 275 -20.88 28.22 -4.49
N THR A 276 -20.44 27.89 -5.71
CA THR A 276 -19.28 27.01 -5.93
C THR A 276 -18.04 27.56 -5.20
N PRO A 277 -17.36 26.75 -4.35
CA PRO A 277 -16.14 27.16 -3.67
C PRO A 277 -15.04 27.58 -4.64
N VAL A 278 -14.40 28.71 -4.39
CA VAL A 278 -13.24 29.16 -5.18
C VAL A 278 -11.97 28.57 -4.56
N VAL A 279 -11.15 27.91 -5.38
CA VAL A 279 -9.84 27.39 -4.99
C VAL A 279 -8.76 28.31 -5.59
N SER A 280 -7.72 28.64 -4.82
CA SER A 280 -6.58 29.41 -5.32
C SER A 280 -5.75 28.59 -6.32
N ASP A 281 -4.90 29.28 -7.09
CA ASP A 281 -3.77 28.61 -7.75
C ASP A 281 -2.90 27.87 -6.70
N PRO A 282 -2.24 26.76 -7.08
CA PRO A 282 -1.27 26.08 -6.22
C PRO A 282 -0.11 26.99 -5.84
N LEU A 283 0.11 27.16 -4.54
CA LEU A 283 1.23 27.90 -3.98
C LEU A 283 2.34 26.92 -3.57
N PRO A 284 3.53 26.93 -4.22
CA PRO A 284 4.65 26.09 -3.81
C PRO A 284 5.24 26.55 -2.47
N LEU A 285 5.49 25.58 -1.59
CA LEU A 285 6.14 25.73 -0.30
C LEU A 285 7.62 25.32 -0.43
N GLU A 286 8.47 26.29 -0.79
CA GLU A 286 9.92 26.08 -0.93
C GLU A 286 10.59 25.60 0.37
N LEU A 287 10.85 24.29 0.46
CA LEU A 287 11.69 23.71 1.51
C LEU A 287 13.00 24.49 1.66
N TRP A 288 13.37 24.79 2.89
CA TRP A 288 14.66 25.38 3.20
C TRP A 288 15.79 24.42 2.77
N PRO A 289 16.89 24.91 2.17
CA PRO A 289 17.99 24.05 1.73
C PRO A 289 18.50 23.12 2.85
N ASP A 290 18.68 21.85 2.52
CA ASP A 290 19.08 20.77 3.44
C ASP A 290 18.14 20.55 4.65
N SER A 291 16.93 21.12 4.66
CA SER A 291 15.93 20.85 5.70
C SER A 291 15.15 19.56 5.46
N LYS A 292 14.75 18.92 6.56
CA LYS A 292 13.82 17.79 6.60
C LYS A 292 12.37 18.25 6.69
N ILE A 293 12.14 19.37 7.40
CA ILE A 293 10.84 20.02 7.56
C ILE A 293 11.05 21.54 7.44
N THR A 294 10.16 22.22 6.73
CA THR A 294 10.05 23.69 6.74
C THR A 294 8.69 24.09 7.30
N GLU A 295 8.69 24.94 8.32
CA GLU A 295 7.49 25.43 8.99
C GLU A 295 7.07 26.77 8.40
N TYR A 296 5.77 26.89 8.15
CA TYR A 296 5.08 28.06 7.66
C TYR A 296 3.94 28.41 8.60
N THR A 297 3.57 29.68 8.58
CA THR A 297 2.34 30.19 9.16
C THR A 297 1.51 30.80 8.04
N VAL A 298 0.30 30.26 7.86
CA VAL A 298 -0.70 30.78 6.93
C VAL A 298 -1.75 31.53 7.74
N LYS A 299 -2.03 32.76 7.34
CA LYS A 299 -3.05 33.62 7.94
C LYS A 299 -4.06 33.97 6.86
N ALA A 300 -5.36 33.93 7.16
CA ALA A 300 -6.36 34.43 6.22
C ALA A 300 -7.39 35.28 6.95
N GLY A 301 -7.70 36.46 6.43
CA GLY A 301 -8.59 37.42 7.09
C GLY A 301 -9.45 38.24 6.14
N GLY A 302 -10.57 38.73 6.63
CA GLY A 302 -11.59 39.44 5.84
C GLY A 302 -12.69 40.01 6.73
N ALA A 303 -13.83 40.38 6.13
CA ALA A 303 -14.96 40.94 6.88
C ALA A 303 -15.47 39.95 7.96
N SER A 304 -15.62 40.43 9.20
CA SER A 304 -15.96 39.64 10.40
C SER A 304 -16.53 40.49 11.54
N PRO A 305 -17.27 39.96 12.54
CA PRO A 305 -17.76 40.75 13.66
C PRO A 305 -16.62 41.24 14.58
N PRO A 306 -16.90 42.18 15.50
CA PRO A 306 -15.96 42.52 16.58
C PRO A 306 -15.56 41.29 17.41
N GLY A 307 -14.26 41.07 17.62
CA GLY A 307 -13.73 39.92 18.35
C GLY A 307 -12.20 39.96 18.54
N ASP A 308 -11.71 39.15 19.49
CA ASP A 308 -10.38 39.27 20.14
C ASP A 308 -9.14 38.89 19.28
N THR A 309 -9.30 38.58 17.99
CA THR A 309 -8.27 37.94 17.15
C THR A 309 -7.23 38.88 16.53
N GLU A 310 -6.88 40.00 17.17
CA GLU A 310 -5.95 41.00 16.60
C GLU A 310 -4.50 40.86 17.05
N ALA A 311 -4.23 40.22 18.19
CA ALA A 311 -2.94 40.32 18.89
C ALA A 311 -1.71 39.74 18.16
N TRP A 312 -1.92 38.94 17.12
CA TRP A 312 -0.87 38.27 16.31
C TRP A 312 -0.79 38.78 14.86
N LEU A 313 -1.63 39.75 14.49
CA LEU A 313 -1.54 40.45 13.21
C LEU A 313 -0.58 41.63 13.32
N THR A 314 0.26 41.82 12.31
CA THR A 314 1.02 43.06 12.14
C THR A 314 0.08 44.19 11.69
N PRO A 315 0.44 45.47 11.92
CA PRO A 315 -0.35 46.60 11.44
C PRO A 315 -0.56 46.64 9.92
N ALA A 316 0.36 46.05 9.15
CA ALA A 316 0.25 45.94 7.69
C ALA A 316 -0.75 44.86 7.27
N GLU A 317 -0.70 43.67 7.89
CA GLU A 317 -1.68 42.60 7.67
C GLU A 317 -3.09 43.07 8.01
N ASN A 318 -3.27 43.73 9.17
CA ASN A 318 -4.58 44.26 9.57
C ASN A 318 -5.11 45.32 8.58
N ALA A 319 -4.27 46.23 8.10
CA ALA A 319 -4.69 47.24 7.12
C ALA A 319 -5.09 46.62 5.76
N ALA A 320 -4.48 45.51 5.36
CA ALA A 320 -4.87 44.76 4.17
C ALA A 320 -6.21 44.01 4.38
N ILE A 321 -6.43 43.41 5.56
CA ILE A 321 -7.72 42.81 5.95
C ILE A 321 -8.84 43.86 5.93
N GLU A 322 -8.61 45.05 6.52
CA GLU A 322 -9.57 46.16 6.47
C GLU A 322 -9.90 46.57 5.03
N LEU A 323 -8.91 46.65 4.14
CA LEU A 323 -9.14 46.99 2.73
C LEU A 323 -10.04 45.96 2.03
N VAL A 324 -9.79 44.67 2.26
CA VAL A 324 -10.61 43.58 1.71
C VAL A 324 -12.02 43.56 2.33
N ALA A 325 -12.17 43.96 3.60
CA ALA A 325 -13.47 44.15 4.22
C ALA A 325 -14.27 45.31 3.57
N ILE A 326 -13.64 46.44 3.21
CA ILE A 326 -14.30 47.48 2.38
C ILE A 326 -14.70 46.90 1.02
N ARG A 327 -13.81 46.17 0.34
CA ARG A 327 -14.11 45.54 -0.95
C ARG A 327 -15.34 44.64 -0.85
N THR A 328 -15.47 43.86 0.23
CA THR A 328 -16.65 43.03 0.48
C THR A 328 -17.94 43.86 0.60
N VAL A 329 -17.92 44.93 1.39
CA VAL A 329 -19.10 45.82 1.56
C VAL A 329 -19.46 46.55 0.26
N VAL A 330 -18.47 47.04 -0.49
CA VAL A 330 -18.71 47.82 -1.70
C VAL A 330 -19.08 46.92 -2.88
N LEU A 331 -18.31 45.86 -3.15
CA LEU A 331 -18.39 45.08 -4.39
C LEU A 331 -19.30 43.86 -4.29
N ASP A 332 -19.38 43.22 -3.13
CA ASP A 332 -20.15 41.97 -2.97
C ASP A 332 -21.51 42.23 -2.30
N PHE A 333 -21.76 43.46 -1.80
CA PHE A 333 -23.00 43.85 -1.13
C PHE A 333 -23.66 45.11 -1.73
N PHE A 334 -22.96 46.25 -1.80
CA PHE A 334 -23.55 47.51 -2.24
C PHE A 334 -23.76 47.60 -3.75
N VAL A 335 -22.70 47.37 -4.55
CA VAL A 335 -22.73 47.47 -6.02
C VAL A 335 -23.73 46.49 -6.65
N PRO A 336 -23.81 45.20 -6.29
CA PRO A 336 -24.78 44.27 -6.88
C PRO A 336 -26.23 44.69 -6.60
N LEU A 337 -26.50 45.31 -5.45
CA LEU A 337 -27.82 45.87 -5.18
C LEU A 337 -28.11 47.10 -6.05
N MET A 338 -27.13 47.99 -6.25
CA MET A 338 -27.30 49.17 -7.12
C MET A 338 -27.45 48.78 -8.60
N VAL A 339 -26.70 47.78 -9.07
CA VAL A 339 -26.85 47.19 -10.41
C VAL A 339 -28.25 46.60 -10.58
N ASN A 340 -28.76 45.84 -9.60
CA ASN A 340 -30.11 45.28 -9.64
C ASN A 340 -31.25 46.32 -9.50
N ILE A 341 -30.98 47.51 -8.96
CA ILE A 341 -31.93 48.64 -8.99
C ILE A 341 -31.88 49.36 -10.35
N ALA A 342 -30.71 49.42 -10.98
CA ALA A 342 -30.52 50.10 -12.25
C ALA A 342 -31.01 49.28 -13.45
N ALA A 343 -30.63 48.01 -13.52
CA ALA A 343 -30.88 47.08 -14.62
C ALA A 343 -31.67 45.85 -14.15
N THR A 344 -32.54 45.34 -15.02
CA THR A 344 -33.18 44.03 -14.79
C THR A 344 -32.18 42.92 -15.09
N SER A 345 -32.09 41.92 -14.20
CA SER A 345 -31.14 40.78 -14.22
C SER A 345 -30.89 40.15 -15.60
N ASN A 346 -31.91 40.12 -16.46
CA ASN A 346 -31.89 39.45 -17.76
C ASN A 346 -31.03 40.17 -18.83
N GLN A 347 -30.37 41.30 -18.50
CA GLN A 347 -29.61 42.12 -19.45
C GLN A 347 -28.10 42.13 -19.20
N LEU A 348 -27.63 41.47 -18.15
CA LEU A 348 -26.22 41.45 -17.79
C LEU A 348 -25.66 40.05 -17.99
N GLY A 349 -24.49 39.97 -18.63
CA GLY A 349 -23.60 38.82 -18.44
C GLY A 349 -23.16 38.74 -16.97
N GLU A 350 -22.44 37.68 -16.62
CA GLU A 350 -22.12 37.39 -15.22
C GLU A 350 -21.47 38.60 -14.53
N LEU A 351 -22.14 39.13 -13.51
CA LEU A 351 -21.68 40.36 -12.85
C LEU A 351 -20.33 40.12 -12.15
N ASP A 352 -20.08 38.88 -11.74
CA ASP A 352 -18.83 38.44 -11.11
C ASP A 352 -17.65 38.46 -12.10
N ASP A 353 -17.83 38.18 -13.40
CA ASP A 353 -16.77 38.37 -14.44
C ASP A 353 -16.36 39.85 -14.57
N ILE A 354 -17.36 40.73 -14.55
CA ILE A 354 -17.19 42.18 -14.69
C ILE A 354 -16.52 42.77 -13.43
N LEU A 355 -16.76 42.18 -12.26
CA LEU A 355 -16.17 42.60 -10.99
C LEU A 355 -14.87 41.87 -10.62
N GLY A 356 -14.59 40.70 -11.22
CA GLY A 356 -13.53 39.77 -10.79
C GLY A 356 -12.25 39.76 -11.63
N THR A 357 -12.27 40.22 -12.88
CA THR A 357 -11.12 40.05 -13.79
C THR A 357 -10.00 41.09 -13.62
N GLU A 358 -8.86 40.67 -13.04
CA GLU A 358 -7.69 41.55 -12.83
C GLU A 358 -7.16 42.25 -14.10
N GLN A 359 -7.36 41.66 -15.28
CA GLN A 359 -6.79 42.15 -16.55
C GLN A 359 -7.42 43.44 -17.11
N GLY A 360 -8.35 44.11 -16.40
CA GLY A 360 -8.74 45.46 -16.81
C GLY A 360 -9.81 46.18 -15.98
N THR A 361 -10.46 45.54 -15.00
CA THR A 361 -11.49 46.19 -14.17
C THR A 361 -10.92 46.66 -12.83
N GLY A 362 -9.89 45.98 -12.32
CA GLY A 362 -9.27 46.25 -11.01
C GLY A 362 -8.94 47.73 -10.74
N ALA A 363 -8.39 48.47 -11.70
CA ALA A 363 -8.04 49.88 -11.47
C ALA A 363 -9.26 50.80 -11.25
N GLU A 364 -10.35 50.61 -11.99
CA GLU A 364 -11.58 51.40 -11.85
C GLU A 364 -12.37 50.98 -10.60
N VAL A 365 -12.43 49.67 -10.34
CA VAL A 365 -13.03 49.08 -9.14
C VAL A 365 -12.31 49.55 -7.87
N ILE A 366 -10.98 49.51 -7.83
CA ILE A 366 -10.17 50.02 -6.72
C ILE A 366 -10.33 51.55 -6.58
N ALA A 367 -10.40 52.30 -7.68
CA ALA A 367 -10.65 53.73 -7.63
C ALA A 367 -12.02 54.05 -7.02
N PHE A 368 -13.07 53.28 -7.34
CA PHE A 368 -14.40 53.46 -6.75
C PHE A 368 -14.45 53.05 -5.26
N VAL A 369 -13.79 51.96 -4.87
CA VAL A 369 -13.66 51.55 -3.46
C VAL A 369 -12.92 52.62 -2.63
N ASN A 370 -11.81 53.16 -3.16
CA ASN A 370 -11.09 54.25 -2.51
C ASN A 370 -11.93 55.54 -2.46
N TYR A 371 -12.67 55.86 -3.53
CA TYR A 371 -13.60 56.98 -3.54
C TYR A 371 -14.67 56.85 -2.46
N CYS A 372 -15.24 55.66 -2.26
CA CYS A 372 -16.17 55.37 -1.17
C CYS A 372 -15.54 55.60 0.21
N LYS A 373 -14.31 55.10 0.42
CA LYS A 373 -13.54 55.31 1.66
C LYS A 373 -13.31 56.80 1.97
N ASP A 374 -12.90 57.57 0.97
CA ASP A 374 -12.53 58.97 1.14
C ASP A 374 -13.74 59.92 1.24
N ASN A 375 -14.88 59.56 0.63
CA ASN A 375 -16.06 60.43 0.52
C ASN A 375 -17.24 59.99 1.40
N VAL A 376 -17.19 58.80 2.03
CA VAL A 376 -18.18 58.33 3.01
C VAL A 376 -17.48 57.94 4.33
N PRO A 377 -17.00 58.91 5.14
CA PRO A 377 -16.20 58.61 6.34
C PRO A 377 -16.93 57.80 7.42
N ALA A 378 -18.27 57.91 7.48
CA ALA A 378 -19.09 57.15 8.41
C ALA A 378 -19.08 55.65 8.07
N MET A 379 -19.21 55.28 6.79
CA MET A 379 -19.00 53.91 6.31
C MET A 379 -17.61 53.40 6.72
N TRP A 380 -16.56 54.20 6.56
CA TRP A 380 -15.22 53.79 6.96
C TRP A 380 -15.11 53.57 8.48
N THR A 381 -15.68 54.45 9.30
CA THR A 381 -15.75 54.26 10.75
C THR A 381 -16.49 52.97 11.11
N HIS A 382 -17.63 52.69 10.49
CA HIS A 382 -18.38 51.46 10.72
C HIS A 382 -17.68 50.20 10.19
N VAL A 383 -16.88 50.27 9.13
CA VAL A 383 -15.98 49.16 8.72
C VAL A 383 -14.91 48.90 9.78
N GLN A 384 -14.31 49.94 10.36
CA GLN A 384 -13.33 49.82 11.45
C GLN A 384 -13.95 49.29 12.75
N GLU A 385 -15.18 49.72 13.07
CA GLU A 385 -16.00 49.17 14.16
C GLU A 385 -16.59 47.78 13.85
N ARG A 386 -16.36 47.27 12.63
CA ARG A 386 -16.88 46.01 12.08
C ARG A 386 -18.42 45.88 12.07
N ASP A 387 -19.14 47.01 12.04
CA ASP A 387 -20.58 47.07 11.76
C ASP A 387 -20.82 47.28 10.26
N TYR A 388 -20.58 46.24 9.46
CA TYR A 388 -20.77 46.31 8.01
C TYR A 388 -22.22 46.56 7.60
N GLY A 389 -23.18 46.24 8.47
CA GLY A 389 -24.58 46.59 8.29
C GLY A 389 -24.75 48.11 8.26
N ALA A 390 -24.27 48.79 9.30
CA ALA A 390 -24.28 50.25 9.35
C ALA A 390 -23.43 50.87 8.21
N ALA A 391 -22.27 50.30 7.89
CA ALA A 391 -21.43 50.78 6.79
C ALA A 391 -22.15 50.74 5.42
N ALA A 392 -22.89 49.67 5.13
CA ALA A 392 -23.70 49.59 3.91
C ALA A 392 -24.87 50.60 3.94
N LEU A 393 -25.50 50.83 5.09
CA LEU A 393 -26.54 51.85 5.23
C LEU A 393 -26.01 53.27 5.00
N ASP A 394 -24.77 53.56 5.39
CA ASP A 394 -24.12 54.84 5.09
C ASP A 394 -23.82 55.02 3.60
N LEU A 395 -23.44 53.95 2.88
CA LEU A 395 -23.30 53.99 1.41
C LEU A 395 -24.65 54.26 0.73
N PHE A 396 -25.74 53.62 1.15
CA PHE A 396 -27.09 53.94 0.65
C PHE A 396 -27.51 55.37 1.02
N GLY A 397 -27.18 55.83 2.22
CA GLY A 397 -27.40 57.21 2.66
C GLY A 397 -26.68 58.22 1.77
N ALA A 398 -25.40 57.97 1.45
CA ALA A 398 -24.61 58.79 0.54
C ALA A 398 -25.18 58.78 -0.89
N ALA A 399 -25.54 57.60 -1.42
CA ALA A 399 -26.17 57.47 -2.74
C ALA A 399 -27.50 58.23 -2.86
N ALA A 400 -28.28 58.30 -1.77
CA ALA A 400 -29.57 58.97 -1.74
C ALA A 400 -29.51 60.48 -1.42
N THR A 401 -28.44 60.96 -0.78
CA THR A 401 -28.41 62.34 -0.22
C THR A 401 -27.21 63.19 -0.63
N THR A 402 -26.16 62.63 -1.23
CA THR A 402 -24.95 63.35 -1.66
C THR A 402 -24.86 63.37 -3.19
N PRO A 403 -25.24 64.47 -3.87
CA PRO A 403 -25.34 64.49 -5.34
C PRO A 403 -24.04 64.16 -6.08
N VAL A 404 -22.88 64.52 -5.52
CA VAL A 404 -21.57 64.21 -6.11
C VAL A 404 -21.29 62.71 -6.06
N PHE A 405 -21.55 62.08 -4.91
CA PHE A 405 -21.40 60.63 -4.75
C PHE A 405 -22.41 59.87 -5.62
N GLN A 406 -23.65 60.35 -5.70
CA GLN A 406 -24.67 59.80 -6.60
C GLN A 406 -24.21 59.84 -8.06
N GLN A 407 -23.63 60.95 -8.53
CA GLN A 407 -23.10 61.04 -9.90
C GLN A 407 -21.95 60.06 -10.10
N THR A 408 -20.96 60.01 -9.21
CA THR A 408 -19.82 59.09 -9.34
C THR A 408 -20.23 57.61 -9.28
N LEU A 409 -21.23 57.26 -8.46
CA LEU A 409 -21.86 55.94 -8.47
C LEU A 409 -22.53 55.66 -9.83
N CYS A 410 -23.27 56.63 -10.37
CA CYS A 410 -23.93 56.46 -11.67
C CYS A 410 -22.92 56.28 -12.81
N ASP A 411 -21.84 57.07 -12.84
CA ASP A 411 -20.76 56.98 -13.82
C ASP A 411 -20.06 55.61 -13.75
N PHE A 412 -19.78 55.14 -12.53
CA PHE A 412 -19.19 53.82 -12.28
C PHE A 412 -20.11 52.67 -12.75
N LEU A 413 -21.40 52.73 -12.40
CA LEU A 413 -22.37 51.73 -12.85
C LEU A 413 -22.55 51.75 -14.37
N GLU A 414 -22.58 52.92 -15.01
CA GLU A 414 -22.62 53.04 -16.47
C GLU A 414 -21.43 52.34 -17.14
N HIS A 415 -20.21 52.53 -16.59
CA HIS A 415 -19.01 51.83 -17.05
C HIS A 415 -19.12 50.30 -16.89
N LEU A 416 -19.61 49.80 -15.74
CA LEU A 416 -19.83 48.36 -15.55
C LEU A 416 -20.86 47.80 -16.55
N LEU A 417 -21.99 48.48 -16.74
CA LEU A 417 -23.04 48.07 -17.69
C LEU A 417 -22.50 47.99 -19.13
N VAL A 418 -21.68 48.98 -19.56
CA VAL A 418 -21.07 48.96 -20.90
C VAL A 418 -20.10 47.81 -21.08
N ARG A 419 -19.28 47.50 -20.06
CA ARG A 419 -18.39 46.33 -20.07
C ARG A 419 -19.17 45.01 -20.09
N GLY A 420 -20.31 44.93 -19.40
CA GLY A 420 -21.26 43.82 -19.44
C GLY A 420 -22.04 43.66 -20.75
N GLY A 421 -21.66 44.36 -21.82
CA GLY A 421 -22.20 44.19 -23.17
C GLY A 421 -23.35 45.15 -23.55
N LEU A 422 -23.81 46.02 -22.63
CA LEU A 422 -24.80 47.05 -23.01
C LEU A 422 -24.15 48.10 -23.91
N SER A 423 -24.86 48.53 -24.96
CA SER A 423 -24.42 49.71 -25.71
C SER A 423 -24.40 50.95 -24.81
N PRO A 424 -23.46 51.90 -24.99
CA PRO A 424 -23.39 53.11 -24.17
C PRO A 424 -24.73 53.86 -24.06
N ALA A 425 -25.46 54.01 -25.17
CA ALA A 425 -26.77 54.65 -25.16
C ALA A 425 -27.82 53.91 -24.29
N ASN A 426 -27.76 52.58 -24.23
CA ASN A 426 -28.63 51.80 -23.35
C ASN A 426 -28.17 51.91 -21.89
N ALA A 427 -26.87 51.91 -21.62
CA ALA A 427 -26.33 52.09 -20.28
C ALA A 427 -26.72 53.47 -19.70
N THR A 428 -26.48 54.57 -20.44
CA THR A 428 -26.91 55.93 -20.02
C THR A 428 -28.43 56.02 -19.79
N ALA A 429 -29.24 55.39 -20.66
CA ALA A 429 -30.70 55.37 -20.51
C ALA A 429 -31.15 54.57 -19.27
N THR A 430 -30.52 53.43 -19.02
CA THR A 430 -30.72 52.60 -17.83
C THR A 430 -30.35 53.37 -16.56
N MET A 431 -29.22 54.08 -16.55
CA MET A 431 -28.80 54.89 -15.42
C MET A 431 -29.66 56.14 -15.17
N SER A 432 -30.20 56.77 -16.22
CA SER A 432 -31.18 57.87 -16.09
C SER A 432 -32.49 57.40 -15.43
N ASN A 433 -32.93 56.18 -15.74
CA ASN A 433 -34.05 55.54 -15.05
C ASN A 433 -33.66 55.16 -13.60
N ALA A 434 -32.46 54.61 -13.37
CA ALA A 434 -31.94 54.26 -12.05
C ALA A 434 -31.90 55.46 -11.10
N ALA A 435 -31.40 56.62 -11.57
CA ALA A 435 -31.39 57.86 -10.79
C ALA A 435 -32.81 58.34 -10.42
N SER A 436 -33.80 58.04 -11.25
CA SER A 436 -35.22 58.28 -10.93
C SER A 436 -35.75 57.29 -9.88
N TYR A 437 -35.32 56.02 -9.92
CA TYR A 437 -35.67 55.02 -8.91
C TYR A 437 -35.00 55.27 -7.55
N LEU A 438 -33.72 55.68 -7.50
CA LEU A 438 -33.03 56.05 -6.26
C LEU A 438 -33.74 57.19 -5.51
N ASN A 439 -34.40 58.10 -6.23
CA ASN A 439 -35.25 59.15 -5.65
C ASN A 439 -36.68 58.69 -5.27
N LEU A 440 -37.14 57.53 -5.77
CA LEU A 440 -38.50 57.01 -5.57
C LEU A 440 -38.58 55.89 -4.52
N VAL A 441 -37.50 55.12 -4.33
CA VAL A 441 -37.46 53.91 -3.49
C VAL A 441 -37.22 54.28 -2.02
N GLY A 442 -38.30 54.66 -1.35
CA GLY A 442 -38.36 54.68 0.11
C GLY A 442 -38.36 53.26 0.70
N TRP A 443 -37.18 52.65 0.83
CA TRP A 443 -36.82 51.45 1.65
C TRP A 443 -37.58 50.11 1.44
N ILE A 444 -38.77 50.08 0.82
CA ILE A 444 -39.71 48.95 0.98
C ILE A 444 -39.56 47.85 -0.10
N ASN A 445 -39.00 48.14 -1.27
CA ASN A 445 -38.86 47.17 -2.38
C ASN A 445 -37.53 46.38 -2.42
N ILE A 446 -36.64 46.57 -1.43
CA ILE A 446 -35.35 45.85 -1.38
C ILE A 446 -35.56 44.33 -1.14
N ALA A 447 -36.73 43.94 -0.62
CA ALA A 447 -37.13 42.60 -0.18
C ALA A 447 -36.78 41.42 -1.10
N GLY A 448 -36.79 41.60 -2.43
CA GLY A 448 -36.61 40.49 -3.40
C GLY A 448 -35.17 40.05 -3.62
N ASN A 449 -34.20 40.97 -3.55
CA ASN A 449 -32.78 40.70 -3.87
C ASN A 449 -31.93 40.38 -2.63
N TYR A 450 -32.57 40.20 -1.47
CA TYR A 450 -31.88 40.02 -0.19
C TYR A 450 -31.15 38.69 -0.02
N MET A 451 -31.45 37.64 -0.80
CA MET A 451 -30.90 36.30 -0.51
C MET A 451 -29.37 36.27 -0.52
N ASP A 452 -28.74 36.83 -1.57
CA ASP A 452 -27.28 36.90 -1.64
C ASP A 452 -26.70 37.81 -0.55
N SER A 453 -27.32 38.97 -0.31
CA SER A 453 -26.93 39.90 0.76
C SER A 453 -27.06 39.31 2.18
N ILE A 454 -28.06 38.45 2.42
CA ILE A 454 -28.23 37.69 3.67
C ILE A 454 -27.13 36.63 3.78
N ILE A 455 -26.75 35.97 2.69
CA ILE A 455 -25.68 34.98 2.66
C ILE A 455 -24.31 35.65 2.89
N VAL A 456 -24.02 36.79 2.25
CA VAL A 456 -22.85 37.63 2.56
C VAL A 456 -22.83 38.01 4.05
N ALA A 457 -23.94 38.55 4.58
CA ALA A 457 -24.02 38.94 5.98
C ALA A 457 -23.90 37.76 6.96
N SER A 458 -24.42 36.58 6.60
CA SER A 458 -24.30 35.35 7.39
C SER A 458 -22.88 34.81 7.39
N HIS A 459 -22.22 34.77 6.23
CA HIS A 459 -20.82 34.37 6.10
C HIS A 459 -19.89 35.31 6.86
N ILE A 460 -20.13 36.62 6.81
CA ILE A 460 -19.47 37.57 7.69
C ILE A 460 -19.73 37.23 9.15
N ALA A 461 -20.99 37.04 9.57
CA ALA A 461 -21.35 36.77 10.97
C ALA A 461 -20.79 35.45 11.54
N LEU A 462 -20.48 34.47 10.68
CA LEU A 462 -19.87 33.18 11.04
C LEU A 462 -18.33 33.20 10.99
N SER A 463 -17.72 34.33 10.65
CA SER A 463 -16.28 34.45 10.42
C SER A 463 -15.52 35.13 11.55
N ASN A 464 -14.27 34.69 11.77
CA ASN A 464 -13.24 35.42 12.49
C ASN A 464 -12.61 36.50 11.60
N HIS A 465 -11.96 37.48 12.25
CA HIS A 465 -11.24 38.57 11.57
C HIS A 465 -10.02 38.07 10.82
N ALA A 466 -9.28 37.18 11.47
CA ALA A 466 -8.30 36.34 10.82
C ALA A 466 -8.29 34.96 11.48
N ASP A 467 -8.01 33.94 10.68
CA ASP A 467 -7.67 32.59 11.11
C ASP A 467 -6.20 32.30 10.82
N LEU A 468 -5.67 31.33 11.56
CA LEU A 468 -4.26 30.96 11.61
C LEU A 468 -4.16 29.44 11.41
N TRP A 469 -3.24 29.03 10.54
CA TRP A 469 -2.81 27.65 10.36
C TRP A 469 -1.30 27.59 10.43
N ASP A 470 -0.78 26.67 11.23
CA ASP A 470 0.61 26.26 11.18
C ASP A 470 0.72 25.13 10.15
N VAL A 471 1.65 25.28 9.20
CA VAL A 471 1.77 24.43 8.01
C VAL A 471 3.20 23.90 7.92
N ARG A 472 3.38 22.59 7.82
CA ARG A 472 4.70 21.95 7.76
C ARG A 472 4.88 21.24 6.42
N ALA A 473 5.72 21.81 5.56
CA ALA A 473 6.21 21.15 4.36
C ALA A 473 7.33 20.17 4.73
N THR A 474 7.29 18.94 4.26
CA THR A 474 8.28 17.89 4.57
C THR A 474 9.03 17.46 3.32
N GLN A 475 10.29 17.04 3.49
CA GLN A 475 11.01 16.37 2.41
C GLN A 475 10.37 14.98 2.19
N PRO A 476 9.89 14.65 0.97
CA PRO A 476 9.38 13.32 0.67
C PRO A 476 10.47 12.28 0.91
N THR A 477 10.11 11.14 1.49
CA THR A 477 11.09 10.08 1.76
C THR A 477 10.97 8.98 0.73
N VAL A 478 12.03 8.78 -0.06
CA VAL A 478 12.12 7.67 -1.01
C VAL A 478 12.57 6.42 -0.25
N HIS A 479 11.92 5.30 -0.51
CA HIS A 479 12.23 3.99 0.07
C HIS A 479 12.36 2.93 -1.02
N LEU A 480 13.55 2.35 -1.14
CA LEU A 480 13.88 1.29 -2.08
C LEU A 480 13.84 -0.08 -1.36
N SER A 481 13.01 -0.99 -1.86
CA SER A 481 12.82 -2.34 -1.32
C SER A 481 13.11 -3.44 -2.34
N SER A 482 13.33 -4.66 -1.85
CA SER A 482 13.51 -5.90 -2.61
C SER A 482 12.84 -7.06 -1.86
N SER A 483 12.47 -8.13 -2.56
CA SER A 483 11.81 -9.27 -1.90
C SER A 483 12.79 -10.14 -1.10
N PRO A 484 14.04 -10.38 -1.56
CA PRO A 484 15.09 -11.01 -0.77
C PRO A 484 16.28 -10.06 -0.54
N THR A 485 16.81 -10.03 0.68
CA THR A 485 18.06 -9.29 1.00
C THR A 485 19.34 -9.99 0.51
N ALA A 486 19.21 -11.22 0.01
CA ALA A 486 20.30 -11.96 -0.61
C ALA A 486 19.79 -12.84 -1.77
N MET A 487 20.48 -12.77 -2.90
CA MET A 487 20.29 -13.63 -4.07
C MET A 487 21.51 -14.52 -4.26
N TYR A 488 21.40 -15.55 -5.11
CA TYR A 488 22.56 -16.33 -5.54
C TYR A 488 22.78 -16.18 -7.05
N GLN A 489 24.02 -16.39 -7.48
CA GLN A 489 24.37 -16.42 -8.89
C GLN A 489 23.43 -17.36 -9.66
N TYR A 490 22.88 -16.87 -10.76
CA TYR A 490 21.97 -17.61 -11.62
C TYR A 490 20.62 -17.97 -10.97
N ASP A 491 20.16 -17.17 -10.01
CA ASP A 491 18.76 -17.17 -9.58
C ASP A 491 17.89 -16.42 -10.59
N GLU A 492 16.59 -16.30 -10.33
CA GLU A 492 15.66 -15.53 -11.18
C GLU A 492 15.78 -14.03 -10.89
N ALA A 493 15.21 -13.21 -11.77
CA ALA A 493 15.15 -11.78 -11.56
C ALA A 493 14.32 -11.48 -10.30
N ASP A 494 14.86 -10.70 -9.37
CA ASP A 494 14.01 -10.09 -8.33
C ASP A 494 13.49 -8.73 -8.82
N SER A 495 12.32 -8.33 -8.33
CA SER A 495 11.76 -7.00 -8.60
C SER A 495 12.12 -6.05 -7.47
N LEU A 496 12.88 -5.01 -7.79
CA LEU A 496 13.13 -3.88 -6.91
C LEU A 496 11.97 -2.90 -7.01
N TRP A 497 11.54 -2.34 -5.87
CA TRP A 497 10.40 -1.44 -5.80
C TRP A 497 10.75 -0.15 -5.07
N VAL A 498 10.47 0.98 -5.71
CA VAL A 498 10.44 2.29 -5.08
C VAL A 498 9.06 2.54 -4.50
N HIS A 499 9.05 3.01 -3.27
CA HIS A 499 7.92 3.67 -2.65
C HIS A 499 8.37 5.09 -2.32
N VAL A 500 7.72 6.10 -2.89
CA VAL A 500 7.85 7.45 -2.34
C VAL A 500 6.85 7.50 -1.19
N ALA A 501 7.31 7.63 0.05
CA ALA A 501 6.40 7.96 1.14
C ALA A 501 5.69 9.28 0.80
N ASP A 502 4.38 9.31 1.04
CA ASP A 502 3.42 10.32 0.55
C ASP A 502 2.88 10.11 -0.89
N GLU A 503 3.28 9.04 -1.63
CA GLU A 503 2.47 8.49 -2.72
C GLU A 503 1.19 7.84 -2.16
N LEU A 504 0.14 8.65 -1.99
CA LEU A 504 -1.23 8.17 -2.12
C LEU A 504 -1.59 8.14 -3.62
N GLU A 505 -2.35 7.11 -4.02
CA GLU A 505 -2.54 6.73 -5.43
C GLU A 505 -2.90 7.91 -6.33
N ASP A 506 -2.09 8.11 -7.38
CA ASP A 506 -2.00 9.32 -8.20
C ASP A 506 -3.35 9.87 -8.69
N PRO A 507 -3.90 10.95 -8.07
CA PRO A 507 -5.14 11.57 -8.51
C PRO A 507 -4.90 12.73 -9.51
N GLN A 508 -3.64 13.04 -9.87
CA GLN A 508 -3.28 14.23 -10.65
C GLN A 508 -2.41 13.95 -11.89
N GLY A 509 -1.99 12.71 -12.14
CA GLY A 509 -1.27 12.30 -13.35
C GLY A 509 0.22 12.66 -13.32
N TRP A 510 0.88 12.65 -12.17
CA TRP A 510 2.29 13.07 -12.06
C TRP A 510 3.24 12.08 -12.75
N ALA A 511 3.96 12.58 -13.76
CA ALA A 511 4.95 11.79 -14.51
C ALA A 511 6.28 11.69 -13.73
N PHE A 512 6.37 10.74 -12.80
CA PHE A 512 7.63 10.43 -12.12
C PHE A 512 8.69 9.86 -13.10
N ALA A 513 9.93 10.26 -12.88
CA ALA A 513 11.12 9.70 -13.49
C ALA A 513 11.99 9.07 -12.39
N TYR A 514 12.36 7.82 -12.60
CA TYR A 514 13.18 7.01 -11.71
C TYR A 514 14.52 6.76 -12.39
N HIS A 515 15.58 7.37 -11.88
CA HIS A 515 16.95 7.18 -12.31
C HIS A 515 17.58 6.08 -11.47
N TRP A 516 17.78 4.91 -12.08
CA TRP A 516 18.24 3.68 -11.46
C TRP A 516 19.70 3.43 -11.74
N ARG A 517 20.45 3.03 -10.71
CA ARG A 517 21.87 2.74 -10.84
C ARG A 517 22.34 1.58 -9.97
N CYS A 518 23.23 0.73 -10.49
CA CYS A 518 23.96 -0.27 -9.72
C CYS A 518 25.48 -0.04 -9.86
N ASP A 519 26.18 0.17 -8.75
CA ASP A 519 27.65 0.32 -8.73
C ASP A 519 28.40 -1.03 -8.79
N GLY A 520 27.66 -2.15 -8.79
CA GLY A 520 28.16 -3.50 -8.65
C GLY A 520 28.54 -4.19 -9.95
N VAL A 521 28.95 -5.45 -9.84
CA VAL A 521 29.34 -6.30 -10.98
C VAL A 521 28.80 -7.73 -10.89
N ALA A 522 28.06 -8.09 -9.83
CA ALA A 522 27.55 -9.45 -9.61
C ALA A 522 26.27 -9.75 -10.43
N GLY A 523 25.63 -8.69 -10.92
CA GLY A 523 24.42 -8.73 -11.72
C GLY A 523 24.13 -7.40 -12.42
N THR A 524 23.01 -7.37 -13.13
CA THR A 524 22.60 -6.25 -13.98
C THR A 524 21.13 -5.87 -13.72
N LEU A 525 20.83 -4.57 -13.72
CA LEU A 525 19.47 -4.04 -13.68
C LEU A 525 18.77 -4.22 -15.03
N VAL A 526 17.44 -4.32 -15.01
CA VAL A 526 16.62 -4.53 -16.21
C VAL A 526 15.37 -3.66 -16.12
N ASP A 527 15.17 -2.74 -17.06
CA ASP A 527 13.88 -2.07 -17.21
C ASP A 527 12.88 -3.04 -17.86
N PRO A 528 11.78 -3.44 -17.19
CA PRO A 528 10.76 -4.28 -17.81
C PRO A 528 9.95 -3.58 -18.93
N ALA A 529 10.25 -2.32 -19.28
CA ALA A 529 9.81 -1.67 -20.52
C ALA A 529 10.75 -1.94 -21.71
N HIS A 530 12.05 -2.13 -21.44
CA HIS A 530 13.12 -2.33 -22.41
C HIS A 530 14.02 -3.49 -21.96
N PRO A 531 13.50 -4.74 -21.87
CA PRO A 531 14.23 -5.87 -21.31
C PRO A 531 15.48 -6.28 -22.12
N GLU A 532 15.64 -5.75 -23.33
CA GLU A 532 16.85 -5.84 -24.14
C GLU A 532 18.00 -4.93 -23.67
N ASP A 533 17.69 -3.83 -22.97
CA ASP A 533 18.64 -2.81 -22.53
C ASP A 533 19.16 -3.15 -21.13
N LEU A 534 20.16 -4.04 -21.11
CA LEU A 534 20.91 -4.43 -19.92
C LEU A 534 21.94 -3.35 -19.55
N ASP A 535 21.47 -2.24 -18.96
CA ASP A 535 22.31 -1.19 -18.39
C ASP A 535 22.18 -1.12 -16.86
N ASN A 536 23.25 -0.68 -16.19
CA ASN A 536 23.32 -0.46 -14.75
C ASN A 536 23.21 1.03 -14.38
N ASP A 537 22.88 1.91 -15.33
CA ASP A 537 22.68 3.37 -15.14
C ASP A 537 21.65 3.87 -16.19
N PHE A 538 20.37 4.03 -15.81
CA PHE A 538 19.29 4.43 -16.73
C PHE A 538 18.12 5.18 -16.06
N THR A 539 17.33 5.92 -16.83
CA THR A 539 16.11 6.58 -16.36
C THR A 539 14.87 5.97 -17.01
N THR A 540 13.85 5.63 -16.21
CA THR A 540 12.55 5.10 -16.66
C THR A 540 11.40 5.76 -15.91
N SER A 541 10.17 5.67 -16.42
CA SER A 541 8.96 6.10 -15.69
C SER A 541 8.40 5.04 -14.75
N ARG A 542 9.05 3.87 -14.66
CA ARG A 542 8.62 2.77 -13.79
C ARG A 542 9.26 2.85 -12.40
N ARG A 543 8.42 2.82 -11.37
CA ARG A 543 8.81 2.65 -9.95
C ARG A 543 9.41 1.28 -9.61
N SER A 544 9.56 0.39 -10.59
CA SER A 544 10.05 -0.97 -10.39
C SER A 544 10.93 -1.43 -11.54
N VAL A 545 12.07 -2.05 -11.22
CA VAL A 545 13.01 -2.65 -12.17
C VAL A 545 13.39 -4.06 -11.73
N GLY A 546 13.79 -4.91 -12.67
CA GLY A 546 14.39 -6.20 -12.35
C GLY A 546 15.85 -6.04 -11.92
N TYR A 547 16.32 -6.89 -11.01
CA TYR A 547 17.75 -7.16 -10.83
C TYR A 547 18.03 -8.62 -11.11
N VAL A 548 19.00 -8.90 -11.99
CA VAL A 548 19.39 -10.26 -12.39
C VAL A 548 20.81 -10.53 -11.92
N ALA A 549 20.99 -11.54 -11.05
CA ALA A 549 22.30 -12.05 -10.64
C ALA A 549 22.97 -12.85 -11.79
N ASP A 550 23.31 -12.14 -12.86
CA ASP A 550 23.67 -12.65 -14.19
C ASP A 550 25.05 -13.29 -14.29
N GLY A 551 25.74 -13.54 -13.17
CA GLY A 551 26.93 -14.38 -13.12
C GLY A 551 28.26 -13.68 -12.93
N GLY A 552 28.24 -12.39 -12.60
CA GLY A 552 29.42 -11.71 -12.10
C GLY A 552 29.96 -12.32 -10.79
N ALA A 553 31.09 -11.80 -10.31
CA ALA A 553 31.70 -12.32 -9.10
C ALA A 553 30.76 -12.14 -7.88
N PRO A 554 30.60 -13.15 -7.00
CA PRO A 554 29.80 -13.01 -5.79
C PRO A 554 30.32 -11.85 -4.93
N GLY A 555 29.40 -11.06 -4.38
CA GLY A 555 29.74 -9.80 -3.72
C GLY A 555 28.56 -9.11 -3.07
N THR A 556 28.82 -7.89 -2.62
CA THR A 556 27.80 -6.97 -2.10
C THR A 556 27.67 -5.82 -3.09
N GLU A 557 26.45 -5.62 -3.55
CA GLU A 557 26.08 -4.71 -4.62
C GLU A 557 25.36 -3.51 -4.00
N ARG A 558 25.60 -2.32 -4.54
CA ARG A 558 24.93 -1.09 -4.09
C ARG A 558 24.04 -0.59 -5.22
N ILE A 559 22.73 -0.60 -4.96
CA ILE A 559 21.70 -0.19 -5.90
C ILE A 559 21.11 1.12 -5.38
N ILE A 560 21.06 2.13 -6.25
CA ILE A 560 20.66 3.50 -5.96
C ILE A 560 19.46 3.79 -6.85
N VAL A 561 18.49 4.53 -6.31
CA VAL A 561 17.44 5.14 -7.10
C VAL A 561 17.31 6.61 -6.73
N GLU A 562 17.25 7.47 -7.73
CA GLU A 562 16.97 8.90 -7.60
C GLU A 562 15.62 9.16 -8.28
N VAL A 563 14.70 9.80 -7.57
CA VAL A 563 13.32 10.05 -8.04
C VAL A 563 13.17 11.53 -8.34
N ALA A 564 12.54 11.86 -9.46
CA ALA A 564 12.18 13.22 -9.86
C ALA A 564 10.75 13.27 -10.42
N ILE A 565 10.09 14.43 -10.33
CA ILE A 565 8.86 14.73 -11.07
C ILE A 565 9.25 15.32 -12.44
N THR A 566 8.56 14.92 -13.50
CA THR A 566 8.72 15.46 -14.86
C THR A 566 7.62 16.45 -15.19
N GLU A 567 7.90 17.75 -15.13
CA GLU A 567 6.96 18.81 -15.50
C GLU A 567 7.50 19.62 -16.69
N GLY A 568 6.74 19.69 -17.79
CA GLY A 568 7.18 20.39 -19.01
C GLY A 568 8.45 19.84 -19.67
N GLY A 569 8.98 18.70 -19.21
CA GLY A 569 10.27 18.14 -19.60
C GLY A 569 11.45 18.57 -18.71
N GLU A 570 11.21 19.36 -17.67
CA GLU A 570 12.15 19.62 -16.58
C GLU A 570 12.00 18.54 -15.49
N LEU A 571 13.11 18.18 -14.84
CA LEU A 571 13.16 17.16 -13.79
C LEU A 571 13.41 17.82 -12.43
N THR A 572 12.42 17.77 -11.54
CA THR A 572 12.52 18.29 -10.17
C THR A 572 12.82 17.14 -9.20
N PRO A 573 13.98 17.10 -8.51
CA PRO A 573 14.32 16.02 -7.59
C PRO A 573 13.34 15.93 -6.41
N VAL A 574 12.87 14.71 -6.15
CA VAL A 574 12.00 14.35 -5.00
C VAL A 574 12.86 13.82 -3.86
N GLY A 575 13.75 12.88 -4.15
CA GLY A 575 14.63 12.24 -3.18
C GLY A 575 15.41 11.08 -3.81
N ALA A 576 16.17 10.36 -2.98
CA ALA A 576 16.91 9.18 -3.41
C ALA A 576 17.04 8.17 -2.26
N ASP A 577 17.18 6.89 -2.59
CA ASP A 577 17.49 5.84 -1.61
C ASP A 577 18.54 4.85 -2.15
N THR A 578 19.11 4.04 -1.26
CA THR A 578 20.18 3.09 -1.57
C THR A 578 19.96 1.74 -0.87
N LEU A 579 19.70 0.71 -1.66
CA LEU A 579 19.62 -0.67 -1.22
C LEU A 579 20.99 -1.36 -1.33
N THR A 580 21.27 -2.24 -0.37
CA THR A 580 22.45 -3.12 -0.40
C THR A 580 22.00 -4.57 -0.60
N LEU A 581 22.37 -5.17 -1.73
CA LEU A 581 22.01 -6.54 -2.09
C LEU A 581 23.25 -7.44 -2.00
N THR A 582 23.12 -8.65 -1.44
CA THR A 582 24.23 -9.62 -1.41
C THR A 582 24.01 -10.74 -2.42
N VAL A 583 24.94 -10.91 -3.36
CA VAL A 583 24.91 -11.99 -4.35
C VAL A 583 25.90 -13.09 -3.96
N GLY A 584 25.38 -14.25 -3.54
CA GLY A 584 26.17 -15.40 -3.11
C GLY A 584 26.55 -16.36 -4.24
N ALA A 585 27.68 -17.06 -4.09
CA ALA A 585 27.98 -18.23 -4.92
C ALA A 585 27.13 -19.43 -4.52
N ARG A 586 26.68 -20.21 -5.51
CA ARG A 586 26.20 -21.57 -5.29
C ARG A 586 27.41 -22.49 -5.18
N THR A 587 27.42 -23.38 -4.18
CA THR A 587 28.48 -24.38 -3.99
C THR A 587 27.95 -25.77 -4.35
N LEU A 588 28.76 -26.55 -5.07
CA LEU A 588 28.42 -27.91 -5.50
C LEU A 588 29.34 -28.91 -4.80
N ALA A 589 28.76 -29.96 -4.21
CA ALA A 589 29.48 -31.06 -3.58
C ALA A 589 28.95 -32.42 -4.05
N LEU A 590 29.82 -33.43 -4.09
CA LEU A 590 29.44 -34.83 -4.26
C LEU A 590 29.45 -35.55 -2.91
N THR A 591 28.40 -36.33 -2.63
CA THR A 591 28.33 -37.19 -1.46
C THR A 591 28.15 -38.65 -1.91
N PRO A 592 28.98 -39.59 -1.44
CA PRO A 592 30.21 -39.40 -0.67
C PRO A 592 31.35 -38.80 -1.53
N VAL A 593 32.27 -38.04 -0.92
CA VAL A 593 33.48 -37.54 -1.60
C VAL A 593 34.47 -38.67 -1.90
N THR A 594 34.52 -39.69 -1.04
CA THR A 594 35.33 -40.90 -1.23
C THR A 594 34.57 -42.11 -0.70
N THR A 595 34.57 -43.23 -1.42
CA THR A 595 33.98 -44.50 -0.96
C THR A 595 34.83 -45.68 -1.44
N ASN A 596 34.96 -46.73 -0.63
CA ASN A 596 35.32 -48.04 -1.18
C ASN A 596 34.05 -48.71 -1.75
N VAL A 597 34.24 -49.65 -2.66
CA VAL A 597 33.19 -50.44 -3.30
C VAL A 597 33.66 -51.89 -3.36
N ALA A 598 32.84 -52.85 -2.93
CA ALA A 598 33.18 -54.26 -3.06
C ALA A 598 33.16 -54.67 -4.53
N ALA A 599 33.89 -55.73 -4.91
CA ALA A 599 33.80 -56.25 -6.27
C ALA A 599 32.34 -56.68 -6.59
N ASP A 600 31.86 -56.37 -7.80
CA ASP A 600 30.47 -56.59 -8.26
C ASP A 600 29.38 -55.80 -7.49
N ALA A 601 29.76 -54.91 -6.56
CA ALA A 601 28.80 -54.08 -5.81
C ALA A 601 28.48 -52.74 -6.51
N VAL A 602 27.36 -52.13 -6.08
CA VAL A 602 26.87 -50.85 -6.60
C VAL A 602 26.87 -49.80 -5.49
N ARG A 603 27.33 -48.58 -5.80
CA ARG A 603 27.31 -47.43 -4.87
C ARG A 603 26.73 -46.21 -5.57
N TRP A 604 25.96 -45.39 -4.85
CA TRP A 604 25.44 -44.14 -5.39
C TRP A 604 26.34 -42.95 -5.03
N PHE A 605 26.31 -41.93 -5.88
CA PHE A 605 26.85 -40.60 -5.65
C PHE A 605 25.72 -39.59 -5.87
N GLU A 606 25.60 -38.59 -5.01
CA GLU A 606 24.60 -37.53 -5.09
C GLU A 606 25.27 -36.15 -5.19
N ALA A 607 24.80 -35.34 -6.13
CA ALA A 607 25.25 -33.99 -6.41
C ALA A 607 24.38 -32.97 -5.66
N LYS A 608 24.93 -32.34 -4.62
CA LYS A 608 24.22 -31.40 -3.77
C LYS A 608 24.67 -29.97 -4.02
N LEU A 609 23.73 -29.11 -4.42
CA LEU A 609 23.89 -27.65 -4.44
C LEU A 609 23.57 -27.07 -3.07
N THR A 610 24.38 -26.11 -2.61
CA THR A 610 24.12 -25.31 -1.41
C THR A 610 24.28 -23.82 -1.74
N PRO A 611 23.19 -23.01 -1.65
CA PRO A 611 21.80 -23.44 -1.44
C PRO A 611 21.26 -24.33 -2.59
N PRO A 612 20.13 -25.03 -2.40
CA PRO A 612 19.42 -25.68 -3.50
C PRO A 612 18.87 -24.66 -4.50
N LEU A 613 18.57 -25.07 -5.73
CA LEU A 613 17.92 -24.21 -6.72
C LEU A 613 16.50 -23.79 -6.26
N PRO A 614 15.96 -22.68 -6.80
CA PRO A 614 14.56 -22.31 -6.57
C PRO A 614 13.59 -23.43 -6.99
N GLU A 615 12.42 -23.47 -6.37
CA GLU A 615 11.38 -24.43 -6.76
C GLU A 615 10.96 -24.18 -8.22
N GLY A 616 10.79 -25.26 -9.00
CA GLY A 616 10.50 -25.19 -10.44
C GLY A 616 11.72 -24.98 -11.35
N ALA A 617 12.90 -24.61 -10.84
CA ALA A 617 14.08 -24.42 -11.68
C ALA A 617 14.69 -25.76 -12.15
N GLU A 618 14.80 -25.94 -13.47
CA GLU A 618 15.36 -27.17 -14.06
C GLU A 618 16.90 -27.24 -13.96
N ALA A 619 17.41 -28.43 -13.63
CA ALA A 619 18.82 -28.75 -13.56
C ALA A 619 19.20 -29.94 -14.44
N VAL A 620 20.36 -29.88 -15.07
CA VAL A 620 20.98 -30.99 -15.81
C VAL A 620 22.30 -31.35 -15.16
N TYR A 621 22.42 -32.61 -14.76
CA TYR A 621 23.60 -33.20 -14.14
C TYR A 621 24.38 -33.96 -15.21
N ALA A 622 25.49 -33.38 -15.67
CA ALA A 622 26.41 -34.01 -16.61
C ALA A 622 27.41 -34.87 -15.82
N TRP A 623 27.18 -36.18 -15.82
CA TRP A 623 27.99 -37.17 -15.12
C TRP A 623 29.09 -37.73 -16.05
N SER A 624 30.29 -37.86 -15.50
CA SER A 624 31.45 -38.42 -16.19
C SER A 624 32.40 -39.09 -15.19
N GLY A 625 33.31 -39.93 -15.68
CA GLY A 625 34.24 -40.69 -14.83
C GLY A 625 34.11 -42.20 -15.02
N GLY A 626 34.54 -42.96 -14.02
CA GLY A 626 34.79 -44.40 -14.17
C GLY A 626 36.17 -44.70 -14.75
N GLY A 627 36.51 -45.97 -14.90
CA GLY A 627 37.85 -46.36 -15.33
C GLY A 627 38.05 -47.87 -15.41
N SER A 628 39.22 -48.36 -15.01
CA SER A 628 39.53 -49.79 -15.06
C SER A 628 38.94 -50.58 -13.90
N ALA A 629 38.48 -49.91 -12.84
CA ALA A 629 37.95 -50.55 -11.65
C ALA A 629 36.43 -50.79 -11.76
N GLY A 630 35.69 -49.88 -12.39
CA GLY A 630 34.24 -49.97 -12.54
C GLY A 630 33.65 -48.95 -13.52
N ASN A 631 32.33 -48.98 -13.67
CA ASN A 631 31.57 -48.15 -14.61
C ASN A 631 30.52 -47.31 -13.88
N LEU A 632 30.55 -46.01 -14.08
CA LEU A 632 29.52 -45.09 -13.60
C LEU A 632 28.33 -45.08 -14.59
N ARG A 633 27.12 -44.90 -14.06
CA ARG A 633 25.85 -44.79 -14.79
C ARG A 633 24.97 -43.74 -14.10
N SER A 634 24.05 -43.10 -14.80
CA SER A 634 22.96 -42.33 -14.16
C SER A 634 21.99 -43.26 -13.41
N ALA A 635 21.08 -42.67 -12.61
CA ALA A 635 20.07 -43.42 -11.86
C ALA A 635 19.13 -44.29 -12.73
N ASP A 636 18.90 -43.92 -13.99
CA ASP A 636 18.15 -44.70 -14.99
C ASP A 636 18.96 -45.87 -15.62
N GLY A 637 20.24 -46.01 -15.27
CA GLY A 637 21.15 -47.04 -15.78
C GLY A 637 21.91 -46.68 -17.06
N THR A 638 21.76 -45.46 -17.61
CA THR A 638 22.49 -45.01 -18.80
C THR A 638 24.00 -44.88 -18.49
N PRO A 639 24.91 -45.50 -19.27
CA PRO A 639 26.36 -45.40 -19.04
C PRO A 639 26.90 -43.98 -19.24
N VAL A 640 27.90 -43.57 -18.44
CA VAL A 640 28.55 -42.26 -18.60
C VAL A 640 29.53 -42.23 -19.79
N PRO A 641 29.83 -41.06 -20.39
CA PRO A 641 29.30 -39.73 -20.08
C PRO A 641 27.81 -39.61 -20.43
N CYS A 642 27.01 -39.11 -19.49
CA CYS A 642 25.57 -38.94 -19.66
C CYS A 642 25.08 -37.65 -18.99
N GLU A 643 23.93 -37.16 -19.46
CA GLU A 643 23.20 -36.05 -18.86
C GLU A 643 21.87 -36.58 -18.34
N THR A 644 21.48 -36.17 -17.14
CA THR A 644 20.18 -36.53 -16.54
C THR A 644 19.65 -35.38 -15.69
N ALA A 645 18.33 -35.35 -15.45
CA ALA A 645 17.72 -34.48 -14.46
C ALA A 645 17.90 -35.00 -13.02
N ASP A 646 18.34 -36.25 -12.86
CA ASP A 646 18.58 -36.86 -11.55
C ASP A 646 19.92 -36.39 -10.95
N ALA A 647 19.85 -35.91 -9.70
CA ALA A 647 21.01 -35.55 -8.89
C ALA A 647 21.86 -36.76 -8.47
N ARG A 648 21.52 -37.99 -8.88
CA ARG A 648 22.19 -39.24 -8.51
C ARG A 648 22.76 -40.03 -9.69
N ALA A 649 23.89 -40.67 -9.44
CA ALA A 649 24.51 -41.65 -10.33
C ALA A 649 24.93 -42.91 -9.56
N THR A 650 24.92 -44.07 -10.21
CA THR A 650 25.34 -45.35 -9.65
C THR A 650 26.66 -45.83 -10.26
N TYR A 651 27.64 -46.11 -9.42
CA TYR A 651 28.91 -46.71 -9.79
C TYR A 651 28.86 -48.22 -9.56
N HIS A 652 29.12 -48.98 -10.63
CA HIS A 652 29.11 -50.44 -10.67
C HIS A 652 30.55 -50.93 -10.68
N ALA A 653 31.01 -51.51 -9.57
CA ALA A 653 32.35 -52.04 -9.46
C ALA A 653 32.54 -53.29 -10.30
N GLY A 654 33.67 -53.40 -11.00
CA GLY A 654 34.12 -54.64 -11.60
C GLY A 654 34.83 -55.55 -10.59
N MET A 655 35.47 -56.60 -11.11
CA MET A 655 36.23 -57.57 -10.30
C MET A 655 37.67 -57.14 -10.00
N ALA A 656 38.16 -56.05 -10.61
CA ALA A 656 39.54 -55.62 -10.52
C ALA A 656 39.72 -54.52 -9.46
N ALA A 657 40.75 -54.68 -8.61
CA ALA A 657 41.12 -53.63 -7.68
C ALA A 657 41.61 -52.39 -8.42
N GLY A 658 41.17 -51.21 -8.00
CA GLY A 658 41.56 -49.94 -8.61
C GLY A 658 40.85 -48.76 -7.99
N SER A 659 41.08 -47.57 -8.53
CA SER A 659 40.42 -46.35 -8.10
C SER A 659 40.08 -45.51 -9.31
N ASP A 660 38.81 -45.12 -9.42
CA ASP A 660 38.28 -44.30 -10.49
C ASP A 660 37.80 -42.95 -9.91
N GLU A 661 37.93 -41.88 -10.69
CA GLU A 661 37.31 -40.59 -10.34
C GLU A 661 35.90 -40.51 -10.91
N VAL A 662 35.03 -39.83 -10.17
CA VAL A 662 33.63 -39.52 -10.53
C VAL A 662 33.52 -38.01 -10.55
N HIS A 663 32.99 -37.45 -11.63
CA HIS A 663 32.79 -36.02 -11.79
C HIS A 663 31.33 -35.72 -12.15
N VAL A 664 30.80 -34.64 -11.59
CA VAL A 664 29.52 -34.06 -11.99
C VAL A 664 29.73 -32.57 -12.27
N THR A 665 29.22 -32.11 -13.41
CA THR A 665 29.00 -30.68 -13.67
C THR A 665 27.50 -30.45 -13.70
N VAL A 666 27.02 -29.51 -12.90
CA VAL A 666 25.58 -29.20 -12.84
C VAL A 666 25.32 -27.93 -13.63
N TYR A 667 24.31 -27.96 -14.48
CA TYR A 667 23.85 -26.84 -15.28
C TYR A 667 22.43 -26.45 -14.87
N ARG A 668 22.16 -25.15 -14.68
CA ARG A 668 20.79 -24.63 -14.73
C ARG A 668 20.36 -24.58 -16.20
N VAL A 669 19.14 -25.04 -16.49
CA VAL A 669 18.48 -24.80 -17.77
C VAL A 669 17.76 -23.46 -17.69
N LEU A 670 18.01 -22.59 -18.65
CA LEU A 670 17.37 -21.29 -18.81
C LEU A 670 16.25 -21.38 -19.84
N GLU A 671 15.39 -20.36 -19.87
CA GLU A 671 14.38 -20.24 -20.92
C GLU A 671 15.01 -20.29 -22.32
N GLY A 672 14.32 -20.90 -23.28
CA GLY A 672 14.88 -21.22 -24.60
C GLY A 672 15.88 -22.38 -24.62
N GLY A 673 16.12 -23.06 -23.49
CA GLY A 673 16.96 -24.26 -23.40
C GLY A 673 18.47 -23.98 -23.35
N ALA A 674 18.88 -22.72 -23.21
CA ALA A 674 20.27 -22.37 -22.92
C ALA A 674 20.69 -22.96 -21.56
N ARG A 675 21.98 -23.28 -21.39
CA ARG A 675 22.49 -23.96 -20.19
C ARG A 675 23.63 -23.18 -19.55
N ARG A 676 23.62 -23.09 -18.22
CA ARG A 676 24.64 -22.35 -17.46
C ARG A 676 25.22 -23.18 -16.33
N SER A 677 26.55 -23.33 -16.31
CA SER A 677 27.24 -24.14 -15.30
C SER A 677 27.16 -23.50 -13.92
N LEU A 678 26.69 -24.27 -12.94
CA LEU A 678 26.63 -23.93 -11.51
C LEU A 678 27.87 -24.40 -10.75
N GLY A 679 28.78 -25.10 -11.42
CA GLY A 679 30.01 -25.65 -10.85
C GLY A 679 30.27 -27.10 -11.24
N THR A 680 31.44 -27.60 -10.82
CA THR A 680 31.86 -28.98 -11.00
C THR A 680 32.38 -29.53 -9.67
N ALA A 681 31.97 -30.75 -9.31
CA ALA A 681 32.48 -31.48 -8.16
C ALA A 681 33.06 -32.82 -8.59
N SER A 682 34.00 -33.34 -7.79
CA SER A 682 34.60 -34.66 -7.98
C SER A 682 34.58 -35.50 -6.71
N ALA A 683 34.54 -36.82 -6.90
CA ALA A 683 34.62 -37.84 -5.87
C ALA A 683 35.48 -39.02 -6.35
N THR A 684 35.80 -39.94 -5.45
CA THR A 684 36.64 -41.11 -5.76
C THR A 684 35.98 -42.41 -5.33
N ALA A 685 35.85 -43.36 -6.25
CA ALA A 685 35.41 -44.73 -5.99
C ALA A 685 36.64 -45.67 -6.00
N THR A 686 36.88 -46.40 -4.91
CA THR A 686 37.98 -47.38 -4.84
C THR A 686 37.41 -48.81 -4.76
N VAL A 687 37.63 -49.61 -5.81
CA VAL A 687 37.18 -51.01 -5.81
C VAL A 687 38.14 -51.90 -5.03
N ARG A 688 37.56 -52.68 -4.12
CA ARG A 688 38.22 -53.58 -3.17
C ARG A 688 37.68 -54.99 -3.34
N PRO A 689 38.33 -55.86 -4.14
CA PRO A 689 37.95 -57.27 -4.26
C PRO A 689 38.17 -58.09 -2.98
N ASP A 690 38.93 -57.52 -2.04
CA ASP A 690 39.17 -58.00 -0.68
C ASP A 690 38.12 -57.55 0.33
N MET A 691 37.10 -56.78 -0.07
CA MET A 691 36.05 -56.25 0.79
C MET A 691 34.69 -56.89 0.45
N ILE A 692 33.86 -57.11 1.48
CA ILE A 692 32.48 -57.56 1.37
C ILE A 692 31.56 -56.39 1.74
N GLU A 693 30.43 -56.26 1.06
CA GLU A 693 29.38 -55.33 1.45
C GLU A 693 28.60 -55.86 2.67
N GLY A 694 28.48 -55.02 3.71
CA GLY A 694 27.62 -55.27 4.85
C GLY A 694 26.24 -54.68 4.66
N ARG A 695 25.18 -55.48 4.83
CA ARG A 695 23.78 -55.05 4.81
C ARG A 695 23.32 -54.72 6.23
N LEU A 696 22.78 -53.53 6.46
CA LEU A 696 22.21 -53.20 7.76
C LEU A 696 20.82 -53.84 7.92
N VAL A 697 20.64 -54.64 8.98
CA VAL A 697 19.36 -55.30 9.31
C VAL A 697 18.94 -54.95 10.74
N GLY A 698 17.66 -54.63 10.91
CA GLY A 698 17.05 -54.34 12.21
C GLY A 698 16.09 -55.44 12.63
N TYR A 699 16.14 -55.84 13.90
CA TYR A 699 15.16 -56.75 14.50
C TYR A 699 14.42 -56.06 15.65
N LEU A 700 13.15 -56.41 15.83
CA LEU A 700 12.43 -56.18 17.08
C LEU A 700 12.23 -57.54 17.78
N TRP A 701 12.74 -57.64 19.00
CA TRP A 701 12.55 -58.78 19.89
C TRP A 701 11.65 -58.37 21.04
N ILE A 702 10.49 -59.01 21.14
CA ILE A 702 9.53 -58.79 22.21
C ILE A 702 9.65 -59.92 23.24
N TYR A 703 9.66 -59.56 24.53
CA TYR A 703 9.68 -60.48 25.67
C TYR A 703 8.42 -60.23 26.51
N PRO A 704 7.25 -60.79 26.12
CA PRO A 704 5.97 -60.47 26.76
C PRO A 704 5.97 -60.77 28.26
N ASP A 705 6.51 -61.94 28.63
CA ASP A 705 6.59 -62.45 30.01
C ASP A 705 7.51 -61.61 30.92
N GLU A 706 8.41 -60.81 30.33
CA GLU A 706 9.31 -59.91 31.07
C GLU A 706 8.87 -58.44 31.02
N HIS A 707 7.78 -58.12 30.31
CA HIS A 707 7.36 -56.75 29.97
C HIS A 707 8.52 -55.91 29.40
N ARG A 708 9.25 -56.49 28.43
CA ARG A 708 10.45 -55.89 27.83
C ARG A 708 10.50 -56.07 26.32
N PHE A 709 11.23 -55.18 25.66
CA PHE A 709 11.63 -55.33 24.27
C PHE A 709 13.13 -55.05 24.09
N ALA A 710 13.70 -55.56 22.99
CA ALA A 710 15.01 -55.19 22.49
C ALA A 710 14.95 -54.93 20.98
N ALA A 711 15.61 -53.88 20.51
CA ALA A 711 15.71 -53.48 19.12
C ALA A 711 17.17 -53.48 18.65
N PRO A 712 17.79 -54.66 18.45
CA PRO A 712 19.16 -54.76 17.95
C PRO A 712 19.26 -54.49 16.44
N VAL A 713 20.31 -53.77 16.07
CA VAL A 713 20.71 -53.50 14.68
C VAL A 713 22.04 -54.19 14.42
N TYR A 714 22.13 -54.92 13.31
CA TYR A 714 23.30 -55.67 12.90
C TYR A 714 23.79 -55.24 11.52
N VAL A 715 25.09 -55.45 11.26
CA VAL A 715 25.60 -55.63 9.90
C VAL A 715 25.56 -57.12 9.59
N GLU A 716 24.80 -57.47 8.56
CA GLU A 716 24.64 -58.80 8.00
C GLU A 716 25.50 -58.95 6.75
N PHE A 717 26.25 -60.06 6.65
CA PHE A 717 27.08 -60.37 5.48
C PHE A 717 27.26 -61.89 5.33
N ASN A 718 27.58 -62.32 4.10
CA ASN A 718 27.86 -63.72 3.80
C ASN A 718 29.26 -64.10 4.32
N LEU A 719 29.35 -65.29 4.92
CA LEU A 719 30.64 -65.86 5.34
C LEU A 719 31.50 -66.25 4.14
N GLN A 720 32.78 -65.92 4.19
CA GLN A 720 33.79 -66.40 3.25
C GLN A 720 34.45 -67.68 3.77
N GLU A 721 34.62 -68.67 2.90
CA GLU A 721 35.25 -69.94 3.26
C GLU A 721 36.70 -69.73 3.72
N GLY A 722 37.06 -70.27 4.89
CA GLY A 722 38.39 -70.15 5.47
C GLY A 722 38.69 -68.84 6.20
N VAL A 723 37.75 -67.90 6.29
CA VAL A 723 37.93 -66.62 7.01
C VAL A 723 37.37 -66.71 8.44
N GLU A 724 38.25 -66.70 9.43
CA GLU A 724 37.88 -66.79 10.86
C GLU A 724 37.57 -65.44 11.52
N HIS A 725 37.96 -64.32 10.89
CA HIS A 725 37.91 -62.99 11.49
C HIS A 725 37.45 -61.93 10.49
N TYR A 726 36.62 -61.00 10.99
CA TYR A 726 36.09 -59.89 10.21
C TYR A 726 36.28 -58.58 10.97
N GLN A 727 36.46 -57.50 10.20
CA GLN A 727 36.57 -56.13 10.67
C GLN A 727 35.51 -55.29 9.95
N VAL A 728 34.61 -54.67 10.70
CA VAL A 728 33.51 -53.86 10.15
C VAL A 728 33.86 -52.39 10.29
N HIS A 729 33.80 -51.67 9.17
CA HIS A 729 33.89 -50.21 9.10
C HIS A 729 32.52 -49.62 8.72
N GLY A 730 32.00 -48.71 9.54
CA GLY A 730 30.77 -47.97 9.26
C GLY A 730 31.03 -46.50 8.98
N TYR A 731 30.47 -45.96 7.91
CA TYR A 731 30.62 -44.57 7.48
C TYR A 731 29.25 -43.88 7.41
N ASN A 732 29.23 -42.55 7.55
CA ASN A 732 28.02 -41.72 7.41
C ASN A 732 26.85 -42.17 8.31
N PHE A 733 27.12 -42.46 9.59
CA PHE A 733 26.09 -42.78 10.58
C PHE A 733 26.03 -41.72 11.68
N VAL A 734 24.86 -41.55 12.28
CA VAL A 734 24.68 -40.72 13.48
C VAL A 734 24.79 -41.61 14.71
N ASP A 735 25.80 -41.36 15.54
CA ASP A 735 26.11 -42.18 16.71
C ASP A 735 25.12 -41.96 17.87
N PHE A 736 25.34 -42.68 18.98
CA PHE A 736 24.48 -42.61 20.16
C PHE A 736 24.34 -41.20 20.74
N THR A 737 25.36 -40.36 20.60
CA THR A 737 25.44 -38.99 21.12
C THR A 737 24.88 -37.94 20.16
N GLY A 738 24.46 -38.33 18.95
CA GLY A 738 24.07 -37.40 17.89
C GLY A 738 25.25 -36.86 17.09
N TYR A 739 26.44 -37.43 17.24
CA TYR A 739 27.63 -37.07 16.47
C TYR A 739 27.63 -37.83 15.14
N TYR A 740 27.90 -37.12 14.04
CA TYR A 740 28.15 -37.77 12.75
C TYR A 740 29.52 -38.45 12.78
N GLY A 741 29.51 -39.76 13.02
CA GLY A 741 30.72 -40.58 13.07
C GLY A 741 31.29 -40.80 11.67
N SER A 742 32.56 -40.45 11.47
CA SER A 742 33.25 -40.71 10.20
C SER A 742 33.65 -42.18 10.02
N GLU A 743 33.83 -42.91 11.12
CA GLU A 743 34.26 -44.32 11.11
C GLU A 743 33.83 -45.04 12.40
N TYR A 744 32.99 -46.07 12.29
CA TYR A 744 32.76 -47.06 13.34
C TYR A 744 33.66 -48.26 13.07
N LEU A 745 34.45 -48.69 14.06
CA LEU A 745 35.35 -49.83 13.89
C LEU A 745 35.08 -50.94 14.92
N ARG A 746 34.61 -52.11 14.47
CA ARG A 746 34.50 -53.32 15.30
C ARG A 746 35.34 -54.47 14.72
N ASN A 747 36.24 -54.98 15.55
CA ASN A 747 37.17 -56.07 15.26
C ASN A 747 36.76 -57.32 16.06
N GLY A 748 36.57 -58.47 15.41
CA GLY A 748 36.07 -59.68 16.08
C GLY A 748 36.89 -60.96 15.87
N PRO A 749 37.67 -61.38 16.88
CA PRO A 749 37.99 -62.79 17.17
C PRO A 749 37.15 -63.29 18.37
N PRO A 750 37.02 -64.61 18.59
CA PRO A 750 35.73 -65.29 18.75
C PRO A 750 34.83 -64.78 19.90
N PHE A 751 33.60 -64.42 19.50
CA PHE A 751 32.35 -64.28 20.27
C PHE A 751 32.22 -63.15 21.30
N ASP A 752 31.26 -62.25 21.05
CA ASP A 752 30.35 -61.75 22.09
C ASP A 752 29.04 -62.57 22.04
N SER A 753 28.36 -62.73 23.18
CA SER A 753 27.15 -63.57 23.32
C SER A 753 25.87 -63.02 22.64
N HIS A 754 26.01 -62.04 21.74
CA HIS A 754 24.90 -61.29 21.13
C HIS A 754 24.98 -61.21 19.59
N ASP A 755 26.10 -61.62 19.00
CA ASP A 755 26.21 -61.83 17.56
C ASP A 755 25.54 -63.18 17.20
N THR A 756 24.92 -63.28 16.02
CA THR A 756 24.24 -64.51 15.59
C THR A 756 24.77 -64.99 14.25
N GLN A 757 24.96 -66.30 14.14
CA GLN A 757 25.48 -66.98 12.96
C GLN A 757 24.48 -68.03 12.49
N THR A 758 24.24 -68.05 11.18
CA THR A 758 23.64 -69.18 10.47
C THR A 758 24.73 -69.87 9.63
N GLU A 759 24.42 -70.97 8.95
CA GLU A 759 25.42 -71.68 8.13
C GLU A 759 26.03 -70.82 7.02
N THR A 760 25.33 -69.79 6.53
CA THR A 760 25.75 -68.95 5.41
C THR A 760 25.93 -67.46 5.75
N VAL A 761 25.21 -66.96 6.76
CA VAL A 761 25.12 -65.52 7.08
C VAL A 761 25.61 -65.24 8.50
N TYR A 762 26.44 -64.21 8.63
CA TYR A 762 26.97 -63.69 9.89
C TYR A 762 26.39 -62.30 10.21
N ARG A 763 26.16 -62.01 11.49
CA ARG A 763 25.60 -60.74 11.97
C ARG A 763 26.42 -60.15 13.11
N ILE A 764 27.00 -58.97 12.89
CA ILE A 764 27.73 -58.20 13.90
C ILE A 764 26.82 -57.13 14.49
N LEU A 765 26.58 -57.19 15.80
CA LEU A 765 25.76 -56.19 16.50
C LEU A 765 26.44 -54.82 16.43
N LEU A 766 25.70 -53.79 16.06
CA LEU A 766 26.13 -52.39 16.08
C LEU A 766 25.58 -51.66 17.30
N ALA A 767 24.27 -51.82 17.50
CA ALA A 767 23.47 -51.08 18.44
C ALA A 767 22.37 -52.00 19.00
N GLY A 768 22.02 -51.82 20.26
CA GLY A 768 20.84 -52.45 20.85
C GLY A 768 20.19 -51.50 21.84
N LEU A 769 18.96 -51.08 21.54
CA LEU A 769 18.10 -50.45 22.54
C LEU A 769 17.28 -51.53 23.24
N GLY A 770 17.22 -51.49 24.57
CA GLY A 770 16.31 -52.31 25.36
C GLY A 770 15.48 -51.43 26.29
N GLY A 771 14.21 -51.76 26.47
CA GLY A 771 13.29 -50.98 27.28
C GLY A 771 12.23 -51.82 27.96
N SER A 772 11.63 -51.28 29.01
CA SER A 772 10.35 -51.77 29.53
C SER A 772 9.23 -51.47 28.53
N MET A 773 8.25 -52.36 28.48
CA MET A 773 7.12 -52.33 27.55
C MET A 773 5.82 -52.36 28.35
N ASP A 774 4.85 -51.56 27.91
CA ASP A 774 3.48 -51.66 28.42
C ASP A 774 2.83 -52.93 27.85
N PRO A 775 2.35 -53.88 28.69
CA PRO A 775 1.67 -55.07 28.20
C PRO A 775 0.39 -54.76 27.42
N ASP A 776 -0.28 -53.64 27.72
CA ASP A 776 -1.53 -53.24 27.06
C ASP A 776 -1.26 -52.44 25.77
N ASN A 777 -0.02 -52.01 25.53
CA ASN A 777 0.40 -51.29 24.32
C ASN A 777 1.80 -51.71 23.83
N PRO A 778 1.92 -52.84 23.10
CA PRO A 778 3.20 -53.35 22.61
C PRO A 778 3.89 -52.39 21.62
N PRO A 779 5.21 -52.15 21.73
CA PRO A 779 5.96 -51.39 20.73
C PRO A 779 5.85 -52.03 19.34
N ASN A 780 5.52 -51.23 18.35
CA ASN A 780 5.50 -51.59 16.93
C ASN A 780 6.67 -50.93 16.17
N GLU A 781 6.76 -51.07 14.85
CA GLU A 781 7.86 -50.48 14.07
C GLU A 781 7.96 -48.95 14.20
N GLU A 782 6.83 -48.25 14.36
CA GLU A 782 6.76 -46.78 14.46
C GLU A 782 7.07 -46.25 15.87
N THR A 783 6.64 -46.99 16.91
CA THR A 783 6.73 -46.58 18.32
C THR A 783 7.91 -47.19 19.07
N SER A 784 8.53 -48.24 18.54
CA SER A 784 9.77 -48.81 19.07
C SER A 784 10.99 -47.99 18.65
N GLY A 785 12.13 -48.25 19.32
CA GLY A 785 13.42 -47.66 18.95
C GLY A 785 13.93 -48.02 17.54
N LEU A 786 13.24 -48.85 16.76
CA LEU A 786 13.63 -49.13 15.37
C LEU A 786 13.57 -47.89 14.49
N ASN A 787 12.51 -47.08 14.54
CA ASN A 787 12.38 -45.92 13.65
C ASN A 787 13.50 -44.89 13.92
N TRP A 788 13.83 -44.69 15.19
CA TRP A 788 14.96 -43.89 15.65
C TRP A 788 16.31 -44.44 15.15
N ASN A 789 16.53 -45.76 15.27
CA ASN A 789 17.72 -46.40 14.69
C ASN A 789 17.76 -46.24 13.16
N ARG A 790 16.62 -46.40 12.46
CA ARG A 790 16.51 -46.23 11.00
C ARG A 790 16.92 -44.83 10.58
N SER A 791 16.43 -43.78 11.25
CA SER A 791 16.84 -42.40 10.96
C SER A 791 18.34 -42.11 11.18
N ARG A 792 19.02 -42.90 12.01
CA ARG A 792 20.44 -42.72 12.34
C ARG A 792 21.40 -43.49 11.43
N PHE A 793 20.93 -44.60 10.87
CA PHE A 793 21.69 -45.44 9.93
C PHE A 793 21.23 -45.26 8.47
N ALA A 794 20.23 -44.43 8.20
CA ALA A 794 19.86 -44.01 6.85
C ALA A 794 21.07 -43.40 6.12
N GLY A 795 21.36 -43.88 4.91
CA GLY A 795 22.54 -43.46 4.14
C GLY A 795 23.90 -43.94 4.66
N SER A 796 23.95 -44.74 5.73
CA SER A 796 25.21 -45.30 6.24
C SER A 796 25.75 -46.43 5.37
N VAL A 797 27.08 -46.48 5.20
CA VAL A 797 27.77 -47.49 4.39
C VAL A 797 28.57 -48.40 5.31
N TRP A 798 28.41 -49.72 5.13
CA TRP A 798 29.09 -50.74 5.95
C TRP A 798 30.01 -51.60 5.09
N GLU A 799 31.30 -51.51 5.36
CA GLU A 799 32.36 -52.27 4.73
C GLU A 799 32.80 -53.40 5.66
N VAL A 800 32.93 -54.62 5.15
CA VAL A 800 33.34 -55.78 5.93
C VAL A 800 34.62 -56.38 5.34
N TRP A 801 35.67 -56.42 6.16
CA TRP A 801 37.02 -56.80 5.75
C TRP A 801 37.39 -58.16 6.38
N PRO A 802 37.55 -59.23 5.58
CA PRO A 802 38.21 -60.48 5.98
C PRO A 802 39.61 -60.24 6.54
N LEU A 803 39.96 -60.92 7.63
CA LEU A 803 41.29 -60.87 8.21
C LEU A 803 41.93 -62.27 8.30
N ASP A 804 43.08 -62.45 7.65
CA ASP A 804 43.88 -63.70 7.69
C ASP A 804 44.34 -64.11 9.11
N ARG A 805 44.33 -63.17 10.07
CA ARG A 805 44.83 -63.35 11.44
C ARG A 805 44.07 -62.48 12.43
N PRO A 806 43.94 -62.90 13.70
CA PRO A 806 43.26 -62.10 14.72
C PRO A 806 43.97 -60.75 14.90
N PRO A 807 43.22 -59.63 14.98
CA PRO A 807 43.82 -58.31 15.17
C PRO A 807 44.57 -58.26 16.50
N ARG A 808 45.81 -57.75 16.46
CA ARG A 808 46.68 -57.65 17.65
C ARG A 808 46.05 -56.74 18.70
N ARG A 809 45.50 -57.32 19.79
CA ARG A 809 45.01 -56.58 20.97
C ARG A 809 46.06 -55.54 21.41
N GLY A 810 45.72 -54.26 21.29
CA GLY A 810 46.54 -53.12 21.73
C GLY A 810 47.47 -52.48 20.67
N GLY A 811 47.46 -52.94 19.42
CA GLY A 811 48.14 -52.21 18.34
C GLY A 811 47.35 -50.98 17.88
N ARG A 812 47.95 -49.78 17.92
CA ARG A 812 47.46 -48.65 17.11
C ARG A 812 47.45 -49.08 15.63
N PRO A 813 46.49 -48.62 14.81
CA PRO A 813 46.49 -48.93 13.39
C PRO A 813 47.80 -48.43 12.74
N PRO A 814 48.30 -49.11 11.70
CA PRO A 814 49.42 -48.59 10.92
C PRO A 814 49.02 -47.22 10.33
N PRO A 815 49.91 -46.22 10.31
CA PRO A 815 49.60 -44.96 9.67
C PRO A 815 49.29 -45.20 8.19
N ALA A 816 48.27 -44.51 7.67
CA ALA A 816 47.87 -44.60 6.28
C ALA A 816 49.07 -44.43 5.34
N ALA A 817 49.19 -45.31 4.35
CA ALA A 817 50.31 -45.28 3.41
C ALA A 817 50.35 -43.91 2.70
N PRO A 818 51.53 -43.27 2.59
CA PRO A 818 51.62 -41.94 1.99
C PRO A 818 51.24 -42.02 0.52
N GLY A 819 50.14 -41.35 0.15
CA GLY A 819 49.68 -41.25 -1.24
C GLY A 819 50.80 -40.76 -2.16
N GLY A 820 51.03 -41.50 -3.24
CA GLY A 820 52.14 -41.31 -4.18
C GLY A 820 51.99 -40.09 -5.08
N GLY A 821 52.00 -38.88 -4.50
CA GLY A 821 52.00 -37.63 -5.23
C GLY A 821 53.28 -37.45 -6.07
N ARG A 822 53.20 -37.72 -7.38
CA ARG A 822 54.25 -37.37 -8.34
C ARG A 822 54.49 -35.85 -8.32
N ARG A 823 55.55 -35.41 -7.65
CA ARG A 823 56.06 -34.03 -7.80
C ARG A 823 56.66 -33.86 -9.19
N GLY A 824 55.88 -33.30 -10.11
CA GLY A 824 56.41 -32.72 -11.35
C GLY A 824 57.37 -31.57 -11.00
N ALA A 825 58.52 -31.51 -11.65
CA ALA A 825 59.47 -30.42 -11.48
C ALA A 825 58.89 -29.12 -12.04
N ARG A 826 58.99 -28.02 -11.28
CA ARG A 826 58.87 -26.65 -11.81
C ARG A 826 60.26 -26.02 -11.92
N PRO A 827 60.54 -25.24 -12.98
CA PRO A 827 61.84 -24.60 -13.18
C PRO A 827 62.06 -23.43 -12.22
N ALA A 828 63.33 -23.04 -12.07
CA ALA A 828 63.72 -21.91 -11.23
C ALA A 828 63.57 -20.56 -11.95
N GLY A 829 63.25 -19.51 -11.19
CA GLY A 829 63.60 -18.12 -11.54
C GLY A 829 62.46 -17.15 -11.86
N ALA A 830 61.91 -16.49 -10.83
CA ALA A 830 61.39 -15.12 -10.90
C ALA A 830 61.26 -14.55 -9.46
N PRO A 831 61.61 -13.28 -9.18
CA PRO A 831 61.48 -12.69 -7.85
C PRO A 831 60.03 -12.26 -7.56
N ARG A 832 59.60 -12.39 -6.29
CA ARG A 832 58.33 -11.82 -5.80
C ARG A 832 58.47 -10.34 -5.45
N PRO A 833 57.43 -9.50 -5.67
CA PRO A 833 57.39 -8.14 -5.14
C PRO A 833 57.18 -8.12 -3.60
N PRO A 834 57.52 -7.02 -2.91
CA PRO A 834 57.31 -6.88 -1.48
C PRO A 834 55.82 -6.71 -1.10
N PRO A 835 55.43 -7.07 0.13
CA PRO A 835 54.05 -6.88 0.62
C PRO A 835 53.72 -5.39 0.85
N PRO A 836 52.44 -4.99 0.75
CA PRO A 836 52.01 -3.63 1.09
C PRO A 836 52.16 -3.35 2.59
N ALA A 837 52.41 -2.08 2.94
CA ALA A 837 52.59 -1.65 4.32
C ALA A 837 51.27 -1.63 5.09
N ALA A 838 51.31 -2.01 6.37
CA ALA A 838 50.16 -1.92 7.26
C ALA A 838 49.86 -0.45 7.62
N PRO A 839 48.57 -0.05 7.73
CA PRO A 839 48.19 1.28 8.18
C PRO A 839 48.60 1.48 9.66
N GLY A 840 49.11 2.68 9.97
CA GLY A 840 49.53 3.05 11.32
C GLY A 840 48.35 3.29 12.28
N PRO A 841 48.56 3.18 13.60
CA PRO A 841 47.51 3.40 14.59
C PRO A 841 47.13 4.90 14.71
N PRO A 842 45.85 5.23 14.93
CA PRO A 842 45.43 6.59 15.26
C PRO A 842 45.88 7.02 16.67
N PRO A 843 46.05 8.33 16.93
CA PRO A 843 46.58 8.83 18.19
C PRO A 843 45.58 8.69 19.35
N ARG A 844 46.08 8.28 20.52
CA ARG A 844 45.30 8.28 21.77
C ARG A 844 45.22 9.68 22.38
N GLY A 845 44.05 10.30 22.33
CA GLY A 845 43.63 11.30 23.32
C GLY A 845 43.20 10.64 24.63
N ALA A 846 43.28 11.35 25.76
CA ALA A 846 43.07 10.79 27.10
C ALA A 846 41.97 11.52 27.89
N ALA A 847 41.58 10.90 29.03
CA ALA A 847 40.51 11.27 29.96
C ALA A 847 39.07 11.01 29.45
N GLY A 848 38.13 10.55 30.29
CA GLY A 848 38.23 10.08 31.68
C GLY A 848 36.84 9.94 32.32
N GLY A 849 36.62 8.93 33.18
CA GLY A 849 35.32 8.75 33.86
C GLY A 849 35.14 7.36 34.49
N GLU A 850 35.26 7.26 35.81
CA GLU A 850 34.86 6.10 36.60
C GLU A 850 33.36 6.18 36.95
N VAL A 851 32.60 5.07 36.88
CA VAL A 851 31.54 4.76 37.87
C VAL A 851 31.42 3.23 38.09
N ALA A 852 31.27 2.86 39.36
CA ALA A 852 31.06 1.57 40.02
C ALA A 852 30.44 0.35 39.28
N ALA A 853 30.92 -0.83 39.67
CA ALA A 853 30.28 -2.13 39.43
C ALA A 853 29.43 -2.58 40.65
N GLY A 854 28.32 -3.29 40.40
CA GLY A 854 27.47 -3.95 41.41
C GLY A 854 27.36 -5.47 41.17
N PRO A 855 27.26 -6.31 42.22
CA PRO A 855 27.28 -7.77 42.07
C PRO A 855 25.88 -8.40 41.85
N PRO A 856 25.78 -9.57 41.19
CA PRO A 856 24.52 -10.28 41.00
C PRO A 856 24.13 -11.17 42.21
N PRO A 857 22.85 -11.29 42.56
CA PRO A 857 22.38 -12.21 43.60
C PRO A 857 22.12 -13.63 43.06
N ARG A 858 22.20 -14.60 43.97
CA ARG A 858 21.83 -16.01 43.77
C ARG A 858 20.63 -16.38 44.67
N THR A 859 20.05 -17.55 44.38
CA THR A 859 19.15 -18.40 45.21
C THR A 859 17.64 -18.25 45.05
N GLY A 860 16.93 -19.39 45.01
CA GLY A 860 15.47 -19.45 45.05
C GLY A 860 14.87 -20.73 44.43
N SER A 861 14.84 -21.84 45.18
CA SER A 861 13.97 -23.00 44.86
C SER A 861 13.33 -23.56 46.15
N PRO A 862 11.99 -23.67 46.19
CA PRO A 862 11.25 -24.64 46.98
C PRO A 862 10.57 -25.67 46.04
N GLY A 863 10.08 -26.83 46.47
CA GLY A 863 10.00 -27.49 47.78
C GLY A 863 9.26 -28.84 47.57
N GLY A 864 9.32 -29.80 48.50
CA GLY A 864 8.80 -31.16 48.25
C GLY A 864 7.92 -31.78 49.33
N GLY A 865 7.29 -32.91 48.97
CA GLY A 865 6.59 -33.87 49.86
C GLY A 865 5.06 -33.74 49.92
N PRO A 866 4.30 -34.75 50.42
CA PRO A 866 4.71 -36.08 50.91
C PRO A 866 3.90 -37.28 50.29
N GLY A 867 4.20 -38.54 50.71
CA GLY A 867 3.41 -39.76 50.41
C GLY A 867 2.19 -39.96 51.35
N PRO A 868 1.61 -41.18 51.59
CA PRO A 868 2.26 -42.52 51.50
C PRO A 868 1.37 -43.78 51.12
N ALA A 869 2.02 -44.96 51.11
CA ALA A 869 1.57 -46.32 51.53
C ALA A 869 0.41 -47.13 50.84
N GLY A 870 0.79 -48.19 50.10
CA GLY A 870 0.80 -49.58 50.60
C GLY A 870 -0.39 -50.57 50.35
N ALA A 871 -0.13 -51.69 49.66
CA ALA A 871 -0.89 -52.96 49.72
C ALA A 871 -0.04 -54.18 49.23
N PRO A 872 -0.33 -55.44 49.62
CA PRO A 872 0.53 -56.63 49.38
C PRO A 872 0.13 -57.49 48.14
N PRO A 873 0.99 -58.44 47.68
CA PRO A 873 0.80 -59.17 46.42
C PRO A 873 0.03 -60.52 46.55
N PRO A 874 -0.63 -60.99 45.46
CA PRO A 874 -1.17 -62.35 45.33
C PRO A 874 -0.15 -63.35 44.68
N PRO A 875 -0.41 -64.68 44.69
CA PRO A 875 0.64 -65.70 44.62
C PRO A 875 0.91 -66.33 43.22
N LEU A 876 2.08 -66.97 43.12
CA LEU A 876 2.52 -67.81 41.99
C LEU A 876 1.71 -69.11 41.83
N MET A 877 1.44 -69.51 40.58
CA MET A 877 1.28 -70.90 40.12
C MET A 877 1.75 -71.02 38.64
N PRO A 878 2.14 -72.21 38.13
CA PRO A 878 3.11 -72.31 37.03
C PRO A 878 2.54 -72.77 35.66
N GLY A 879 3.28 -72.46 34.59
CA GLY A 879 3.12 -73.03 33.25
C GLY A 879 4.11 -72.43 32.24
N SER A 880 4.54 -73.20 31.25
CA SER A 880 5.38 -72.76 30.11
C SER A 880 5.03 -73.60 28.87
N PRO A 881 5.41 -73.22 27.64
CA PRO A 881 5.47 -71.90 26.99
C PRO A 881 4.36 -71.92 25.89
N PRO A 882 4.52 -71.52 24.59
CA PRO A 882 5.40 -70.54 23.93
C PRO A 882 4.69 -69.55 22.96
N ASN A 883 5.38 -68.46 22.58
CA ASN A 883 5.72 -68.10 21.18
C ASN A 883 6.52 -66.78 21.15
N ARG A 884 7.47 -66.65 20.21
CA ARG A 884 8.17 -65.39 19.91
C ARG A 884 7.74 -64.90 18.53
N GLU A 885 7.22 -63.69 18.47
CA GLU A 885 7.02 -62.98 17.19
C GLU A 885 8.30 -62.20 16.83
N TYR A 886 8.57 -62.13 15.53
CA TYR A 886 9.77 -61.49 14.97
C TYR A 886 9.34 -60.53 13.87
N LEU A 887 9.69 -59.25 14.00
CA LEU A 887 9.62 -58.25 12.94
C LEU A 887 11.03 -57.99 12.41
N HIS A 888 11.15 -57.91 11.08
CA HIS A 888 12.42 -57.84 10.34
C HIS A 888 12.37 -56.73 9.30
N PHE A 889 13.34 -55.82 9.35
CA PHE A 889 13.46 -54.68 8.44
C PHE A 889 14.81 -54.65 7.71
N ASP A 890 14.75 -54.28 6.42
CA ASP A 890 15.90 -54.10 5.52
C ASP A 890 16.15 -52.62 5.21
N ALA A 891 17.32 -52.11 5.55
CA ALA A 891 17.67 -50.71 5.32
C ALA A 891 17.96 -50.37 3.84
N ALA A 892 18.14 -51.36 2.97
CA ALA A 892 18.57 -51.16 1.58
C ALA A 892 17.55 -50.44 0.66
N HIS A 893 16.37 -50.07 1.15
CA HIS A 893 15.29 -49.41 0.39
C HIS A 893 14.76 -48.12 1.09
N THR A 894 15.66 -47.25 1.56
CA THR A 894 15.33 -45.86 1.92
C THR A 894 16.45 -44.91 1.56
#